data_AF-A0A937TYG7-F1
#
_entry.id   AF-A0A937TYG7-F1
#
_cell.length_a   1.000
_cell.length_b   1.000
_cell.length_c   1.000
_cell.angle_alpha   90.00
_cell.angle_beta   90.00
_cell.angle_gamma   90.00
#
_symmetry.space_group_name_H-M   'P 1'
#
loop_
_entity.id
_entity.type
_entity.pdbx_description
1 polymer ?
#
loop_
_entity_poly.entity_id
_entity_poly.type
_entity_poly.pdbx_seq_one_letter_code
_entity_poly.pdbx_strand_id
1 'polypeptide(L)'
;SPAVNAQSEVRYEAVLSDGTRVEGDRLTGWHEPGAVPHLEGVPLHDAKRQLLWFRNRSVTPYNPSRNRLGFVEFVGGDRFVGRVVGWQPSSESDGVYVRAHLQVAPAAPLHVPGQRPAAHAHILPGRIQRVVWGSASQRRLQPGTLYYADGRQLGFLHLRWQQNSVLLLLKDGTREVELSKIAEVHLPRIDPWQAYYEELAVLSPVCRSRLVRLETAGGLIATGSGLRFHAAPYGTPRQKQQAIDRLKRLDEQIIKANLAREAGHKELQQARAEYQRQLAEGEARRKAAKQISDKAVADTRQRIDNLRKADAARLTKQRQQLGQELRAAEQAMQQRLAAMPAGKRDKELKAFRQKQAQSRKSRAKSFEQERLKLERQRKKELDGFIKGETQKLKKHEQDLARQLAPARRPIAKWEQDSKRLETLRSQRASARGPQGYPDSWYHMVQPVWSLDPLWMPFRSIHTRWSFAPDQVPLSRVYPAATVSPSLLPWHLDRNSVGQLLRSGGRQHGWGFAVHAYSELSFALPQCAKSFRSRLGLDRLVGTGGCVRARVYVGSVKTRPLYQSPLLVGSKKTVDTGWIPLRLPSKGPKRLILQVDPAHDNRPPGADPLNIRDKLDWLDPQLGLDMAKLQDEVRRRIGQRIQAWQGWTVTLDQRGVYTWTGYLDKTEGSGAGCFRTMIRAQGQPLRLSREMTIAPGDNWLVVHVGVPTGRSLQPKTITLHVGDQEIQPQKIPTRQAWQRLDAPLVFPLAKYRGKKVTLELKQATDGKFLYWRDLGTSKELPPAYRLAQILVLAKKSDLQVSYGLGRALQLLEISNQEKLAALEITELGGVVNFRNRAVGRISYDELATVLVGCDWKGGDKTFMTLKKMPSLKTLLLAGDCGVSSGAVEKLQAEMPDLTITHFDRTPSVHGGACSFTFGNRTGKEVAVFWVRYTGHLHLYCNLKPGGKMKRGIREGYRFEAYYLRKDYTRPEDYNRSKPISRFVAKGDSIWEIKPPGK
;
A
#
# COMPACT_ATOMS: atom_id res chain seq x y z
N SER A 1 25.96 31.08 -12.28
CA SER A 1 25.14 30.21 -11.41
C SER A 1 25.81 30.04 -10.07
N PRO A 2 25.28 30.59 -8.96
CA PRO A 2 25.67 30.10 -7.65
C PRO A 2 24.80 28.90 -7.28
N ALA A 3 25.47 27.83 -6.82
CA ALA A 3 24.87 26.61 -6.33
C ALA A 3 23.89 26.92 -5.18
N VAL A 4 22.60 26.74 -5.44
CA VAL A 4 21.59 26.67 -4.39
C VAL A 4 21.72 25.32 -3.72
N ASN A 5 21.99 25.33 -2.42
CA ASN A 5 21.95 24.20 -1.51
C ASN A 5 20.89 23.17 -1.90
N ALA A 6 21.32 21.97 -2.30
CA ALA A 6 20.46 20.80 -2.40
C ALA A 6 20.08 20.34 -0.98
N GLN A 7 19.14 21.04 -0.35
CA GLN A 7 18.32 20.41 0.69
C GLN A 7 17.72 19.17 0.05
N SER A 8 17.95 17.98 0.62
CA SER A 8 17.36 16.75 0.09
C SER A 8 15.85 16.94 0.05
N GLU A 9 15.25 17.00 -1.15
CA GLU A 9 13.80 17.12 -1.27
C GLU A 9 13.17 15.92 -0.55
N VAL A 10 12.36 16.22 0.46
CA VAL A 10 11.54 15.23 1.18
C VAL A 10 10.70 14.40 0.20
N ARG A 11 10.52 13.12 0.50
CA ARG A 11 10.00 12.12 -0.44
C ARG A 11 8.55 12.39 -0.85
N TYR A 12 7.69 12.82 0.08
CA TYR A 12 6.27 13.01 -0.18
C TYR A 12 5.83 14.45 -0.01
N GLU A 13 4.88 14.84 -0.85
CA GLU A 13 4.15 16.11 -0.75
C GLU A 13 2.66 15.87 -0.93
N ALA A 14 1.84 16.50 -0.10
CA ALA A 14 0.40 16.50 -0.22
C ALA A 14 -0.15 17.92 -0.14
N VAL A 15 -1.25 18.17 -0.86
CA VAL A 15 -2.01 19.42 -0.79
C VAL A 15 -3.47 19.12 -0.47
N LEU A 16 -3.99 19.83 0.53
CA LEU A 16 -5.35 19.72 1.02
C LEU A 16 -6.26 20.82 0.41
N SER A 17 -7.57 20.66 0.56
CA SER A 17 -8.59 21.51 -0.08
C SER A 17 -8.59 22.96 0.40
N ASP A 18 -8.06 23.22 1.59
CA ASP A 18 -7.84 24.57 2.14
C ASP A 18 -6.53 25.23 1.63
N GLY A 19 -5.74 24.50 0.83
CA GLY A 19 -4.44 24.95 0.34
C GLY A 19 -3.25 24.59 1.24
N THR A 20 -3.50 23.95 2.39
CA THR A 20 -2.44 23.46 3.30
C THR A 20 -1.55 22.48 2.55
N ARG A 21 -0.24 22.66 2.67
CA ARG A 21 0.78 21.74 2.16
C ARG A 21 1.40 20.95 3.31
N VAL A 22 1.55 19.65 3.09
CA VAL A 22 2.21 18.74 4.03
C VAL A 22 3.33 18.06 3.27
N GLU A 23 4.54 18.12 3.81
CA GLU A 23 5.72 17.53 3.20
C GLU A 23 6.45 16.65 4.24
N GLY A 24 7.00 15.52 3.81
CA GLY A 24 7.79 14.64 4.68
C GLY A 24 8.02 13.23 4.13
N ASP A 25 8.62 12.38 4.95
CA ASP A 25 9.04 11.02 4.57
C ASP A 25 8.20 9.94 5.24
N ARG A 26 7.53 10.27 6.35
CA ARG A 26 6.78 9.32 7.18
C ARG A 26 5.31 9.27 6.77
N LEU A 27 5.00 8.30 5.92
CA LEU A 27 3.63 7.96 5.52
C LEU A 27 3.16 6.70 6.26
N THR A 28 1.96 6.73 6.84
CA THR A 28 1.40 5.61 7.63
C THR A 28 -0.08 5.37 7.35
N GLY A 29 -0.56 4.15 7.65
CA GLY A 29 -1.98 3.79 7.62
C GLY A 29 -2.60 3.54 6.23
N TRP A 30 -1.98 3.95 5.12
CA TRP A 30 -2.63 3.84 3.80
C TRP A 30 -2.84 2.41 3.28
N HIS A 31 -2.07 1.45 3.78
CA HIS A 31 -2.20 0.04 3.42
C HIS A 31 -3.27 -0.72 4.20
N GLU A 32 -3.79 -0.14 5.29
CA GLU A 32 -4.76 -0.77 6.19
C GLU A 32 -6.18 -0.43 5.72
N PRO A 33 -7.02 -1.44 5.40
CA PRO A 33 -8.41 -1.19 5.02
C PRO A 33 -9.18 -0.44 6.12
N GLY A 34 -9.76 0.71 5.78
CA GLY A 34 -10.56 1.53 6.70
C GLY A 34 -9.75 2.50 7.57
N ALA A 35 -8.42 2.44 7.57
CA ALA A 35 -7.59 3.41 8.28
C ALA A 35 -7.53 4.76 7.55
N VAL A 36 -7.36 5.84 8.32
CA VAL A 36 -7.07 7.18 7.77
C VAL A 36 -5.57 7.27 7.52
N PRO A 37 -5.11 7.53 6.28
CA PRO A 37 -3.69 7.70 6.00
C PRO A 37 -3.16 9.01 6.57
N HIS A 38 -1.93 9.00 7.08
CA HIS A 38 -1.26 10.17 7.66
C HIS A 38 0.12 10.39 7.03
N LEU A 39 0.45 11.66 6.73
CA LEU A 39 1.78 12.11 6.34
C LEU A 39 2.33 13.03 7.44
N GLU A 40 3.47 12.68 8.04
CA GLU A 40 4.03 13.39 9.20
C GLU A 40 3.00 13.64 10.32
N GLY A 41 2.12 12.65 10.56
CA GLY A 41 1.06 12.75 11.56
C GLY A 41 -0.15 13.59 11.14
N VAL A 42 -0.14 14.23 9.97
CA VAL A 42 -1.30 14.98 9.44
C VAL A 42 -2.22 14.02 8.68
N PRO A 43 -3.52 13.93 9.03
CA PRO A 43 -4.46 13.07 8.32
C PRO A 43 -4.69 13.59 6.90
N LEU A 44 -4.54 12.70 5.91
CA LEU A 44 -4.77 13.03 4.50
C LEU A 44 -6.23 12.89 4.10
N HIS A 45 -7.03 12.10 4.83
CA HIS A 45 -8.47 11.98 4.61
C HIS A 45 -9.24 12.62 5.78
N ASP A 46 -9.28 13.95 5.82
CA ASP A 46 -10.05 14.74 6.79
C ASP A 46 -11.32 15.29 6.11
N ALA A 47 -12.48 15.16 6.78
CA ALA A 47 -13.75 15.67 6.30
C ALA A 47 -13.69 17.17 5.97
N LYS A 48 -12.98 17.96 6.79
CA LYS A 48 -12.84 19.41 6.66
C LYS A 48 -11.71 19.82 5.72
N ARG A 49 -10.67 18.99 5.60
CA ARG A 49 -9.46 19.25 4.79
C ARG A 49 -9.17 18.04 3.90
N GLN A 50 -9.93 17.96 2.81
CA GLN A 50 -9.85 16.84 1.90
C GLN A 50 -8.54 16.88 1.10
N LEU A 51 -7.92 15.73 0.86
CA LEU A 51 -6.81 15.62 -0.09
C LEU A 51 -7.24 16.10 -1.47
N LEU A 52 -6.47 17.01 -2.08
CA LEU A 52 -6.57 17.36 -3.49
C LEU A 52 -5.59 16.51 -4.30
N TRP A 53 -4.34 16.46 -3.87
CA TRP A 53 -3.35 15.59 -4.47
C TRP A 53 -2.22 15.22 -3.51
N PHE A 54 -1.60 14.09 -3.78
CA PHE A 54 -0.43 13.54 -3.11
C PHE A 54 0.59 13.14 -4.18
N ARG A 55 1.88 13.39 -3.94
CA ARG A 55 2.97 13.12 -4.86
C ARG A 55 4.12 12.45 -4.15
N ASN A 56 4.70 11.44 -4.81
CA ASN A 56 5.95 10.82 -4.44
C ASN A 56 7.07 11.42 -5.31
N ARG A 57 7.86 12.32 -4.73
CA ARG A 57 8.95 13.04 -5.39
C ARG A 57 10.15 12.14 -5.72
N SER A 58 10.25 10.95 -5.10
CA SER A 58 11.29 9.97 -5.43
C SER A 58 11.04 9.22 -6.75
N VAL A 59 9.92 9.49 -7.43
CA VAL A 59 9.51 8.80 -8.65
C VAL A 59 9.47 9.80 -9.79
N THR A 60 10.21 9.49 -10.86
CA THR A 60 10.18 10.32 -12.07
C THR A 60 8.81 10.19 -12.77
N PRO A 61 8.14 11.30 -13.13
CA PRO A 61 6.89 11.24 -13.88
C PRO A 61 7.11 10.59 -15.25
N TYR A 62 6.13 9.80 -15.68
CA TYR A 62 6.14 9.22 -17.02
C TYR A 62 6.06 10.31 -18.09
N ASN A 63 6.97 10.26 -19.08
CA ASN A 63 6.96 11.14 -20.24
C ASN A 63 6.57 10.35 -21.50
N PRO A 64 5.34 10.50 -22.02
CA PRO A 64 4.89 9.78 -23.22
C PRO A 64 5.74 10.11 -24.46
N SER A 65 6.26 11.33 -24.59
CA SER A 65 7.05 11.73 -25.77
C SER A 65 8.40 11.02 -25.87
N ARG A 66 8.90 10.44 -24.77
CA ARG A 66 10.16 9.68 -24.73
C ARG A 66 9.95 8.17 -24.80
N ASN A 67 8.71 7.70 -24.72
CA ASN A 67 8.41 6.28 -24.57
C ASN A 67 7.65 5.75 -25.78
N ARG A 68 8.23 4.75 -26.47
CA ARG A 68 7.67 4.14 -27.69
C ARG A 68 6.66 3.02 -27.42
N LEU A 69 6.33 2.75 -26.15
CA LEU A 69 5.35 1.73 -25.80
C LEU A 69 3.95 2.09 -26.30
N GLY A 70 3.21 1.09 -26.77
CA GLY A 70 1.81 1.23 -27.09
C GLY A 70 0.97 1.60 -25.86
N PHE A 71 -0.17 2.26 -26.08
CA PHE A 71 -1.12 2.62 -25.03
C PHE A 71 -2.54 2.77 -25.56
N VAL A 72 -3.50 2.67 -24.64
CA VAL A 72 -4.91 2.99 -24.85
C VAL A 72 -5.23 4.23 -24.01
N GLU A 73 -5.77 5.27 -24.63
CA GLU A 73 -6.24 6.47 -23.94
C GLU A 73 -7.76 6.55 -23.97
N PHE A 74 -8.34 6.99 -22.86
CA PHE A 74 -9.77 7.06 -22.65
C PHE A 74 -10.24 8.51 -22.50
N VAL A 75 -11.49 8.74 -22.89
CA VAL A 75 -12.20 9.98 -22.59
C VAL A 75 -12.19 10.20 -21.08
N GLY A 76 -11.76 11.38 -20.63
CA GLY A 76 -11.50 11.67 -19.20
C GLY A 76 -10.01 11.71 -18.84
N GLY A 77 -9.13 11.33 -19.77
CA GLY A 77 -7.67 11.40 -19.65
C GLY A 77 -7.01 10.17 -18.98
N ASP A 78 -7.77 9.12 -18.70
CA ASP A 78 -7.18 7.86 -18.27
C ASP A 78 -6.33 7.25 -19.41
N ARG A 79 -5.30 6.49 -19.05
CA ARG A 79 -4.38 5.86 -19.99
C ARG A 79 -3.88 4.53 -19.47
N PHE A 80 -3.99 3.49 -20.28
CA PHE A 80 -3.41 2.18 -20.01
C PHE A 80 -2.21 1.93 -20.93
N VAL A 81 -1.03 1.69 -20.36
CA VAL A 81 0.19 1.46 -21.14
C VAL A 81 0.35 -0.05 -21.41
N GLY A 82 0.34 -0.42 -22.67
CA GLY A 82 0.28 -1.80 -23.13
C GLY A 82 -0.13 -1.90 -24.60
N ARG A 83 0.07 -3.07 -25.20
CA ARG A 83 -0.26 -3.33 -26.61
C ARG A 83 -1.60 -4.05 -26.70
N VAL A 84 -2.52 -3.54 -27.52
CA VAL A 84 -3.75 -4.27 -27.85
C VAL A 84 -3.36 -5.46 -28.73
N VAL A 85 -3.68 -6.67 -28.28
CA VAL A 85 -3.27 -7.92 -28.94
C VAL A 85 -4.44 -8.71 -29.49
N GLY A 86 -5.68 -8.36 -29.13
CA GLY A 86 -6.86 -8.99 -29.70
C GLY A 86 -8.17 -8.45 -29.15
N TRP A 87 -9.26 -9.03 -29.65
CA TRP A 87 -10.63 -8.75 -29.27
C TRP A 87 -11.37 -10.04 -28.95
N GLN A 88 -12.09 -10.03 -27.82
CA GLN A 88 -13.00 -11.10 -27.44
C GLN A 88 -14.44 -10.63 -27.65
N PRO A 89 -15.25 -11.28 -28.51
CA PRO A 89 -16.67 -10.99 -28.62
C PRO A 89 -17.40 -11.38 -27.32
N SER A 90 -18.60 -10.84 -27.13
CA SER A 90 -19.43 -11.25 -26.00
C SER A 90 -19.72 -12.73 -26.08
N SER A 91 -19.58 -13.43 -24.97
CA SER A 91 -19.85 -14.85 -24.89
C SER A 91 -20.57 -15.18 -23.59
N GLU A 92 -21.33 -16.28 -23.60
CA GLU A 92 -21.89 -16.86 -22.41
C GLU A 92 -21.10 -18.14 -22.11
N SER A 93 -20.50 -18.22 -20.92
CA SER A 93 -19.72 -19.39 -20.48
C SER A 93 -20.08 -19.72 -19.04
N ASP A 94 -20.43 -20.98 -18.76
CA ASP A 94 -20.91 -21.44 -17.46
C ASP A 94 -22.10 -20.62 -16.92
N GLY A 95 -23.00 -20.14 -17.80
CA GLY A 95 -24.13 -19.28 -17.44
C GLY A 95 -23.73 -17.86 -17.02
N VAL A 96 -22.59 -17.38 -17.53
CA VAL A 96 -22.07 -16.03 -17.29
C VAL A 96 -21.87 -15.32 -18.60
N TYR A 97 -22.61 -14.22 -18.79
CA TYR A 97 -22.30 -13.28 -19.85
C TYR A 97 -20.99 -12.54 -19.57
N VAL A 98 -19.99 -12.79 -20.41
CA VAL A 98 -18.75 -12.01 -20.50
C VAL A 98 -18.92 -10.97 -21.59
N ARG A 99 -18.83 -9.70 -21.21
CA ARG A 99 -18.90 -8.58 -22.15
C ARG A 99 -17.76 -8.63 -23.15
N ALA A 100 -18.06 -8.17 -24.37
CA ALA A 100 -17.06 -8.01 -25.40
C ALA A 100 -15.99 -6.98 -24.96
N HIS A 101 -14.71 -7.31 -25.14
CA HIS A 101 -13.61 -6.52 -24.60
C HIS A 101 -12.33 -6.70 -25.43
N LEU A 102 -11.44 -5.71 -25.35
CA LEU A 102 -10.08 -5.81 -25.87
C LEU A 102 -9.19 -6.57 -24.90
N GLN A 103 -8.33 -7.40 -25.45
CA GLN A 103 -7.23 -8.03 -24.74
C GLN A 103 -5.98 -7.16 -24.94
N VAL A 104 -5.44 -6.64 -23.83
CA VAL A 104 -4.30 -5.73 -23.86
C VAL A 104 -3.18 -6.32 -23.01
N ALA A 105 -2.03 -6.57 -23.63
CA ALA A 105 -0.83 -7.01 -22.94
C ALA A 105 -0.23 -5.82 -22.17
N PRO A 106 -0.24 -5.82 -20.83
CA PRO A 106 0.22 -4.69 -20.03
C PRO A 106 1.74 -4.52 -20.13
N ALA A 107 2.23 -3.29 -20.19
CA ALA A 107 3.66 -3.01 -20.16
C ALA A 107 4.27 -3.10 -18.74
N ALA A 108 3.44 -3.11 -17.71
CA ALA A 108 3.85 -3.19 -16.31
C ALA A 108 3.04 -4.29 -15.58
N PRO A 109 3.59 -4.92 -14.54
CA PRO A 109 2.86 -5.89 -13.75
C PRO A 109 1.70 -5.24 -12.97
N LEU A 110 0.45 -5.48 -13.38
CA LEU A 110 -0.76 -4.94 -12.77
C LEU A 110 -1.61 -6.02 -12.06
N HIS A 111 -0.97 -6.88 -11.28
CA HIS A 111 -1.59 -8.08 -10.70
C HIS A 111 -1.51 -8.12 -9.18
N VAL A 112 -2.31 -8.98 -8.56
CA VAL A 112 -2.36 -9.13 -7.10
C VAL A 112 -0.98 -9.50 -6.56
N PRO A 113 -0.54 -8.89 -5.45
CA PRO A 113 0.71 -9.25 -4.80
C PRO A 113 0.86 -10.76 -4.58
N GLY A 114 1.95 -11.34 -5.08
CA GLY A 114 2.27 -12.76 -4.89
C GLY A 114 1.54 -13.72 -5.83
N GLN A 115 0.72 -13.25 -6.77
CA GLN A 115 0.12 -14.07 -7.83
C GLN A 115 0.91 -13.97 -9.13
N ARG A 116 0.70 -14.93 -10.05
CA ARG A 116 1.27 -14.82 -11.40
C ARG A 116 0.60 -13.65 -12.15
N PRO A 117 1.35 -12.86 -12.93
CA PRO A 117 0.76 -11.84 -13.78
C PRO A 117 -0.25 -12.45 -14.75
N ALA A 118 -1.40 -11.81 -14.91
CA ALA A 118 -2.29 -12.13 -16.02
C ALA A 118 -1.60 -11.78 -17.35
N ALA A 119 -1.80 -12.61 -18.38
CA ALA A 119 -1.24 -12.35 -19.71
C ALA A 119 -1.84 -11.10 -20.35
N HIS A 120 -3.11 -10.82 -20.08
CA HIS A 120 -3.88 -9.72 -20.66
C HIS A 120 -4.71 -9.02 -19.59
N ALA A 121 -4.89 -7.71 -19.78
CA ALA A 121 -5.97 -6.95 -19.16
C ALA A 121 -7.15 -6.85 -20.13
N HIS A 122 -8.36 -6.87 -19.58
CA HIS A 122 -9.63 -6.84 -20.31
C HIS A 122 -10.21 -5.42 -20.27
N ILE A 123 -10.17 -4.75 -21.43
CA ILE A 123 -10.54 -3.33 -21.57
C ILE A 123 -11.84 -3.19 -22.36
N LEU A 124 -12.80 -2.45 -21.81
CA LEU A 124 -14.05 -2.12 -22.48
C LEU A 124 -13.83 -1.02 -23.52
N PRO A 125 -14.32 -1.19 -24.78
CA PRO A 125 -14.01 -0.28 -25.87
C PRO A 125 -14.79 1.04 -25.84
N GLY A 126 -15.92 1.09 -25.14
CA GLY A 126 -16.90 2.19 -25.23
C GLY A 126 -16.44 3.56 -24.74
N ARG A 127 -15.20 3.69 -24.26
CA ARG A 127 -14.60 4.94 -23.78
C ARG A 127 -13.25 5.26 -24.40
N ILE A 128 -12.79 4.42 -25.32
CA ILE A 128 -11.50 4.58 -25.95
C ILE A 128 -11.56 5.81 -26.84
N GLN A 129 -10.65 6.74 -26.60
CA GLN A 129 -10.46 7.94 -27.41
C GLN A 129 -9.41 7.69 -28.50
N ARG A 130 -8.33 6.98 -28.14
CA ARG A 130 -7.34 6.50 -29.10
C ARG A 130 -6.59 5.26 -28.62
N VAL A 131 -6.05 4.52 -29.57
CA VAL A 131 -5.10 3.42 -29.33
C VAL A 131 -3.85 3.67 -30.16
N VAL A 132 -2.68 3.51 -29.54
CA VAL A 132 -1.37 3.61 -30.17
C VAL A 132 -0.67 2.26 -30.01
N TRP A 133 -0.23 1.64 -31.12
CA TRP A 133 0.56 0.40 -31.10
C TRP A 133 2.05 0.68 -31.12
N GLY A 134 2.46 1.74 -31.83
CA GLY A 134 3.83 2.23 -31.90
C GLY A 134 3.90 3.43 -32.83
N SER A 135 4.37 4.57 -32.33
CA SER A 135 4.61 5.76 -33.17
C SER A 135 5.92 6.44 -32.78
N ALA A 136 6.64 6.96 -33.78
CA ALA A 136 7.85 7.75 -33.58
C ALA A 136 7.55 9.13 -32.97
N SER A 137 6.32 9.64 -33.13
CA SER A 137 5.87 10.92 -32.60
C SER A 137 4.39 10.87 -32.20
N GLN A 138 4.05 11.53 -31.09
CA GLN A 138 2.67 11.62 -30.61
C GLN A 138 1.87 12.55 -31.53
N ARG A 139 0.87 12.01 -32.23
CA ARG A 139 0.02 12.80 -33.13
C ARG A 139 -1.03 13.59 -32.36
N ARG A 140 -1.46 14.72 -32.95
CA ARG A 140 -2.62 15.47 -32.47
C ARG A 140 -3.87 14.62 -32.68
N LEU A 141 -4.75 14.58 -31.68
CA LEU A 141 -6.00 13.82 -31.78
C LEU A 141 -6.86 14.36 -32.94
N GLN A 142 -7.21 13.46 -33.87
CA GLN A 142 -8.08 13.67 -35.03
C GLN A 142 -9.14 12.57 -35.03
N PRO A 143 -10.32 12.80 -34.40
CA PRO A 143 -11.35 11.77 -34.26
C PRO A 143 -11.76 11.14 -35.60
N GLY A 144 -12.01 9.83 -35.61
CA GLY A 144 -12.42 9.09 -36.82
C GLY A 144 -11.28 8.92 -37.84
N THR A 145 -10.04 8.78 -37.38
CA THR A 145 -8.86 8.64 -38.26
C THR A 145 -7.99 7.47 -37.82
N LEU A 146 -7.57 6.65 -38.78
CA LEU A 146 -6.59 5.58 -38.61
C LEU A 146 -5.28 5.98 -39.29
N TYR A 147 -4.16 5.70 -38.64
CA TYR A 147 -2.81 5.85 -39.19
C TYR A 147 -2.17 4.48 -39.34
N TYR A 148 -1.69 4.20 -40.54
CA TYR A 148 -0.93 3.02 -40.85
C TYR A 148 0.51 3.13 -40.33
N ALA A 149 1.16 1.97 -40.13
CA ALA A 149 2.56 1.88 -39.76
C ALA A 149 3.50 2.54 -40.79
N ASP A 150 3.10 2.58 -42.06
CA ASP A 150 3.82 3.24 -43.16
C ASP A 150 3.59 4.76 -43.24
N GLY A 151 2.79 5.33 -42.34
CA GLY A 151 2.49 6.76 -42.28
C GLY A 151 1.26 7.22 -43.06
N ARG A 152 0.62 6.35 -43.87
CA ARG A 152 -0.66 6.67 -44.53
C ARG A 152 -1.75 6.90 -43.49
N GLN A 153 -2.76 7.69 -43.86
CA GLN A 153 -3.93 7.97 -43.03
C GLN A 153 -5.23 7.59 -43.75
N LEU A 154 -6.25 7.21 -42.96
CA LEU A 154 -7.57 6.84 -43.47
C LEU A 154 -8.65 7.36 -42.52
N GLY A 155 -9.54 8.20 -43.03
CA GLY A 155 -10.73 8.66 -42.29
C GLY A 155 -11.83 7.61 -42.29
N PHE A 156 -12.57 7.47 -41.20
CA PHE A 156 -13.68 6.53 -41.05
C PHE A 156 -14.82 7.10 -40.19
N LEU A 157 -16.04 6.62 -40.40
CA LEU A 157 -17.24 6.99 -39.67
C LEU A 157 -17.43 6.14 -38.41
N HIS A 158 -17.27 4.82 -38.55
CA HIS A 158 -17.38 3.84 -37.47
C HIS A 158 -16.28 2.79 -37.54
N LEU A 159 -15.97 2.21 -36.38
CA LEU A 159 -15.00 1.14 -36.23
C LEU A 159 -15.64 -0.02 -35.45
N ARG A 160 -15.47 -1.23 -35.95
CA ARG A 160 -15.81 -2.48 -35.25
C ARG A 160 -14.55 -3.30 -35.03
N TRP A 161 -14.35 -3.75 -33.79
CA TRP A 161 -13.26 -4.64 -33.43
C TRP A 161 -13.53 -6.07 -33.90
N GLN A 162 -12.50 -6.70 -34.47
CA GLN A 162 -12.45 -8.12 -34.80
C GLN A 162 -11.21 -8.74 -34.14
N GLN A 163 -11.10 -10.07 -34.17
CA GLN A 163 -10.10 -10.80 -33.38
C GLN A 163 -8.67 -10.28 -33.62
N ASN A 164 -8.29 -10.07 -34.89
CA ASN A 164 -6.95 -9.63 -35.32
C ASN A 164 -6.95 -8.41 -36.26
N SER A 165 -8.10 -7.75 -36.40
CA SER A 165 -8.32 -6.66 -37.36
C SER A 165 -9.36 -5.68 -36.83
N VAL A 166 -9.53 -4.57 -37.54
CA VAL A 166 -10.65 -3.63 -37.37
C VAL A 166 -11.39 -3.51 -38.69
N LEU A 167 -12.72 -3.54 -38.62
CA LEU A 167 -13.60 -3.24 -39.73
C LEU A 167 -14.03 -1.78 -39.64
N LEU A 168 -13.70 -0.99 -40.66
CA LEU A 168 -13.98 0.43 -40.75
C LEU A 168 -15.16 0.66 -41.70
N LEU A 169 -16.10 1.51 -41.29
CA LEU A 169 -17.09 2.08 -42.18
C LEU A 169 -16.57 3.40 -42.74
N LEU A 170 -16.35 3.44 -44.05
CA LEU A 170 -15.96 4.62 -44.82
C LEU A 170 -17.22 5.26 -45.43
N LYS A 171 -17.05 6.40 -46.12
CA LYS A 171 -18.16 7.01 -46.87
C LYS A 171 -18.66 6.11 -48.00
N ASP A 172 -17.73 5.42 -48.68
CA ASP A 172 -18.00 4.67 -49.92
C ASP A 172 -17.98 3.15 -49.72
N GLY A 173 -18.10 2.67 -48.48
CA GLY A 173 -18.14 1.22 -48.17
C GLY A 173 -17.42 0.84 -46.89
N THR A 174 -17.03 -0.42 -46.77
CA THR A 174 -16.30 -0.95 -45.60
C THR A 174 -14.88 -1.36 -45.96
N ARG A 175 -13.95 -1.24 -45.00
CA ARG A 175 -12.57 -1.69 -45.16
C ARG A 175 -12.06 -2.39 -43.92
N GLU A 176 -11.51 -3.58 -44.09
CA GLU A 176 -10.84 -4.30 -43.00
C GLU A 176 -9.34 -3.97 -42.98
N VAL A 177 -8.79 -3.78 -41.78
CA VAL A 177 -7.36 -3.48 -41.57
C VAL A 177 -6.84 -4.33 -40.42
N GLU A 178 -5.81 -5.13 -40.68
CA GLU A 178 -5.11 -5.93 -39.65
C GLU A 178 -4.46 -5.05 -38.59
N LEU A 179 -4.49 -5.49 -37.33
CA LEU A 179 -3.89 -4.75 -36.21
C LEU A 179 -2.38 -4.53 -36.40
N SER A 180 -1.68 -5.45 -37.06
CA SER A 180 -0.24 -5.37 -37.37
C SER A 180 0.13 -4.20 -38.28
N LYS A 181 -0.82 -3.71 -39.08
CA LYS A 181 -0.62 -2.63 -40.06
C LYS A 181 -0.93 -1.24 -39.49
N ILE A 182 -1.44 -1.17 -38.26
CA ILE A 182 -1.93 0.05 -37.63
C ILE A 182 -0.87 0.62 -36.68
N ALA A 183 -0.52 1.90 -36.84
CA ALA A 183 0.31 2.62 -35.87
C ALA A 183 -0.54 3.21 -34.74
N GLU A 184 -1.66 3.83 -35.11
CA GLU A 184 -2.52 4.59 -34.21
C GLU A 184 -3.94 4.67 -34.78
N VAL A 185 -4.95 4.65 -33.92
CA VAL A 185 -6.34 4.89 -34.29
C VAL A 185 -6.98 5.87 -33.31
N HIS A 186 -7.64 6.88 -33.86
CA HIS A 186 -8.41 7.87 -33.14
C HIS A 186 -9.90 7.58 -33.34
N LEU A 187 -10.58 7.24 -32.25
CA LEU A 187 -11.99 6.82 -32.32
C LEU A 187 -12.88 8.05 -32.55
N PRO A 188 -14.12 7.85 -33.04
CA PRO A 188 -15.09 8.92 -33.21
C PRO A 188 -15.32 9.69 -31.91
N ARG A 189 -15.66 10.97 -32.03
CA ARG A 189 -15.78 11.87 -30.88
C ARG A 189 -16.89 11.42 -29.94
N ILE A 190 -16.54 11.21 -28.67
CA ILE A 190 -17.48 10.97 -27.58
C ILE A 190 -17.65 12.27 -26.79
N ASP A 191 -18.87 12.58 -26.37
CA ASP A 191 -19.13 13.72 -25.47
C ASP A 191 -18.48 13.44 -24.10
N PRO A 192 -17.52 14.28 -23.65
CA PRO A 192 -16.83 14.07 -22.38
C PRO A 192 -17.76 14.14 -21.17
N TRP A 193 -18.87 14.89 -21.23
CA TRP A 193 -19.81 14.99 -20.12
C TRP A 193 -20.71 13.78 -20.01
N GLN A 194 -21.13 13.20 -21.14
CA GLN A 194 -21.80 11.90 -21.14
C GLN A 194 -20.91 10.83 -20.54
N ALA A 195 -19.65 10.75 -20.97
CA ALA A 195 -18.66 9.82 -20.42
C ALA A 195 -18.44 10.05 -18.91
N TYR A 196 -18.47 11.31 -18.45
CA TYR A 196 -18.32 11.63 -17.03
C TYR A 196 -19.52 11.17 -16.19
N TYR A 197 -20.76 11.44 -16.61
CA TYR A 197 -21.95 10.99 -15.88
C TYR A 197 -22.04 9.47 -15.77
N GLU A 198 -21.73 8.79 -16.87
CA GLU A 198 -21.64 7.33 -16.89
C GLU A 198 -20.52 6.79 -16.00
N GLU A 199 -19.41 7.54 -15.85
CA GLU A 199 -18.31 7.17 -14.95
C GLU A 199 -18.80 7.22 -13.51
N LEU A 200 -19.47 8.32 -13.15
CA LEU A 200 -20.07 8.51 -11.83
C LEU A 200 -21.14 7.46 -11.54
N ALA A 201 -21.95 7.05 -12.53
CA ALA A 201 -22.93 5.97 -12.34
C ALA A 201 -22.31 4.64 -11.89
N VAL A 202 -21.00 4.45 -12.08
CA VAL A 202 -20.25 3.27 -11.61
C VAL A 202 -19.40 3.59 -10.38
N LEU A 203 -18.68 4.72 -10.39
CA LEU A 203 -17.69 5.07 -9.36
C LEU A 203 -18.30 5.80 -8.15
N SER A 204 -19.39 6.55 -8.35
CA SER A 204 -20.07 7.33 -7.32
C SER A 204 -21.57 7.49 -7.65
N PRO A 205 -22.38 6.41 -7.57
CA PRO A 205 -23.76 6.42 -8.10
C PRO A 205 -24.70 7.45 -7.44
N VAL A 206 -24.38 7.90 -6.23
CA VAL A 206 -25.10 8.97 -5.50
C VAL A 206 -24.32 10.28 -5.42
N CYS A 207 -23.21 10.40 -6.16
CA CYS A 207 -22.31 11.54 -6.18
C CYS A 207 -21.73 11.93 -4.81
N ARG A 208 -21.60 10.98 -3.88
CA ARG A 208 -21.02 11.20 -2.53
C ARG A 208 -19.58 10.74 -2.41
N SER A 209 -19.21 9.67 -3.12
CA SER A 209 -17.85 9.14 -3.09
C SER A 209 -16.94 10.02 -3.95
N ARG A 210 -15.82 10.47 -3.36
CA ARG A 210 -14.77 11.17 -4.10
C ARG A 210 -14.15 10.24 -5.14
N LEU A 211 -13.79 10.82 -6.27
CA LEU A 211 -13.00 10.15 -7.30
C LEU A 211 -11.53 10.21 -6.90
N VAL A 212 -10.78 9.20 -7.34
CA VAL A 212 -9.34 9.08 -7.12
C VAL A 212 -8.70 8.74 -8.45
N ARG A 213 -7.77 9.58 -8.91
CA ARG A 213 -6.97 9.31 -10.11
C ARG A 213 -5.53 9.03 -9.69
N LEU A 214 -4.92 7.99 -10.24
CA LEU A 214 -3.55 7.60 -9.97
C LEU A 214 -2.73 7.73 -11.25
N GLU A 215 -1.51 8.25 -11.15
CA GLU A 215 -0.49 8.19 -12.19
C GLU A 215 0.71 7.38 -11.69
N THR A 216 1.16 6.40 -12.48
CA THR A 216 2.35 5.61 -12.15
C THR A 216 3.57 6.01 -12.98
N ALA A 217 4.76 5.65 -12.50
CA ALA A 217 6.03 5.78 -13.22
C ALA A 217 6.01 5.09 -14.60
N GLY A 218 5.22 4.01 -14.72
CA GLY A 218 5.02 3.27 -15.97
C GLY A 218 4.01 3.92 -16.93
N GLY A 219 3.41 5.05 -16.55
CA GLY A 219 2.50 5.82 -17.40
C GLY A 219 1.03 5.46 -17.30
N LEU A 220 0.66 4.45 -16.49
CA LEU A 220 -0.74 4.16 -16.19
C LEU A 220 -1.38 5.39 -15.54
N ILE A 221 -2.50 5.83 -16.09
CA ILE A 221 -3.40 6.79 -15.48
C ILE A 221 -4.76 6.11 -15.32
N ALA A 222 -5.22 5.97 -14.08
CA ALA A 222 -6.43 5.22 -13.76
C ALA A 222 -7.30 5.98 -12.76
N THR A 223 -8.56 6.23 -13.12
CA THR A 223 -9.57 6.84 -12.27
C THR A 223 -10.46 5.77 -11.63
N GLY A 224 -10.48 5.72 -10.31
CA GLY A 224 -11.40 4.94 -9.50
C GLY A 224 -12.13 5.81 -8.46
N SER A 225 -12.62 5.19 -7.40
CA SER A 225 -13.24 5.88 -6.26
C SER A 225 -12.99 5.13 -4.96
N GLY A 226 -13.37 5.73 -3.83
CA GLY A 226 -13.36 5.02 -2.55
C GLY A 226 -14.17 3.72 -2.53
N LEU A 227 -15.21 3.60 -3.38
CA LEU A 227 -16.01 2.36 -3.50
C LEU A 227 -15.30 1.26 -4.28
N ARG A 228 -14.36 1.62 -5.16
CA ARG A 228 -13.61 0.70 -6.02
C ARG A 228 -12.10 0.85 -5.82
N PHE A 229 -11.71 0.97 -4.56
CA PHE A 229 -10.33 1.10 -4.12
C PHE A 229 -10.05 0.08 -3.03
N HIS A 230 -8.87 -0.53 -3.08
CA HIS A 230 -8.35 -1.35 -1.98
C HIS A 230 -6.87 -1.07 -1.81
N ALA A 231 -6.37 -1.23 -0.59
CA ALA A 231 -4.95 -1.18 -0.30
C ALA A 231 -4.58 -2.42 0.50
N ALA A 232 -3.35 -2.91 0.29
CA ALA A 232 -2.84 -4.06 1.00
C ALA A 232 -1.31 -3.96 1.21
N PRO A 233 -0.78 -4.48 2.32
CA PRO A 233 0.65 -4.69 2.47
C PRO A 233 1.14 -5.88 1.62
N TYR A 234 2.40 -5.87 1.23
CA TYR A 234 3.09 -6.98 0.56
C TYR A 234 3.46 -8.07 1.57
N GLY A 235 2.97 -9.28 1.37
CA GLY A 235 3.42 -10.45 2.11
C GLY A 235 2.78 -11.73 1.59
N THR A 236 3.60 -12.77 1.38
CA THR A 236 3.07 -14.13 1.24
C THR A 236 2.28 -14.52 2.50
N PRO A 237 1.31 -15.45 2.44
CA PRO A 237 0.59 -15.92 3.63
C PRO A 237 1.52 -16.34 4.77
N ARG A 238 2.68 -16.94 4.45
CA ARG A 238 3.72 -17.33 5.40
C ARG A 238 4.38 -16.12 6.07
N GLN A 239 4.73 -15.08 5.32
CA GLN A 239 5.28 -13.85 5.87
C GLN A 239 4.26 -13.10 6.72
N LYS A 240 2.98 -13.13 6.35
CA LYS A 240 1.87 -12.57 7.13
C LYS A 240 1.75 -13.27 8.49
N GLN A 241 1.79 -14.61 8.51
CA GLN A 241 1.74 -15.37 9.77
C GLN A 241 2.96 -15.11 10.65
N GLN A 242 4.16 -15.11 10.08
CA GLN A 242 5.40 -14.81 10.82
C GLN A 242 5.42 -13.40 11.42
N ALA A 243 4.85 -12.41 10.72
CA ALA A 243 4.72 -11.06 11.25
C ALA A 243 3.73 -11.00 12.42
N ILE A 244 2.58 -11.69 12.30
CA ILE A 244 1.59 -11.82 13.40
C ILE A 244 2.24 -12.46 14.63
N ASP A 245 2.96 -13.57 14.46
CA ASP A 245 3.61 -14.29 15.56
C ASP A 245 4.74 -13.49 16.21
N ARG A 246 5.42 -12.63 15.42
CA ARG A 246 6.44 -11.71 15.93
C ARG A 246 5.82 -10.55 16.73
N LEU A 247 4.70 -9.99 16.25
CA LEU A 247 3.98 -8.92 16.95
C LEU A 247 3.43 -9.43 18.29
N LYS A 248 2.81 -10.61 18.31
CA LYS A 248 2.34 -11.24 19.56
C LYS A 248 3.45 -11.39 20.60
N ARG A 249 4.62 -11.90 20.18
CA ARG A 249 5.79 -12.03 21.07
C ARG A 249 6.29 -10.69 21.62
N LEU A 250 6.27 -9.64 20.81
CA LEU A 250 6.69 -8.30 21.26
C LEU A 250 5.66 -7.64 22.17
N ASP A 251 4.36 -7.85 21.92
CA ASP A 251 3.29 -7.41 22.82
C ASP A 251 3.44 -8.06 24.20
N GLU A 252 3.69 -9.37 24.27
CA GLU A 252 3.96 -10.09 25.52
C GLU A 252 5.19 -9.55 26.26
N GLN A 253 6.28 -9.23 25.53
CA GLN A 253 7.49 -8.66 26.12
C GLN A 253 7.28 -7.23 26.64
N ILE A 254 6.48 -6.41 25.95
CA ILE A 254 6.13 -5.05 26.39
C ILE A 254 5.27 -5.10 27.65
N ILE A 255 4.31 -6.02 27.73
CA ILE A 255 3.49 -6.23 28.93
C ILE A 255 4.39 -6.57 30.12
N LYS A 256 5.29 -7.55 29.95
CA LYS A 256 6.26 -7.93 31.00
C LYS A 256 7.17 -6.77 31.42
N ALA A 257 7.67 -5.99 30.46
CA ALA A 257 8.54 -4.85 30.72
C ALA A 257 7.79 -3.67 31.40
N ASN A 258 6.53 -3.42 31.04
CA ASN A 258 5.69 -2.43 31.71
C ASN A 258 5.45 -2.84 33.17
N LEU A 259 5.08 -4.10 33.43
CA LEU A 259 4.84 -4.61 34.78
C LEU A 259 6.12 -4.52 35.64
N ALA A 260 7.29 -4.86 35.08
CA ALA A 260 8.57 -4.69 35.78
C ALA A 260 8.89 -3.22 36.11
N ARG A 261 8.59 -2.29 35.18
CA ARG A 261 8.79 -0.85 35.40
C ARG A 261 7.85 -0.28 36.46
N GLU A 262 6.60 -0.73 36.47
CA GLU A 262 5.60 -0.34 37.45
C GLU A 262 5.94 -0.87 38.85
N ALA A 263 6.38 -2.13 38.94
CA ALA A 263 6.87 -2.70 40.19
C ALA A 263 8.07 -1.91 40.75
N GLY A 264 9.03 -1.55 39.90
CA GLY A 264 10.20 -0.74 40.28
C GLY A 264 9.91 0.74 40.57
N HIS A 265 8.72 1.25 40.25
CA HIS A 265 8.39 2.66 40.45
C HIS A 265 8.24 3.04 41.94
N LYS A 266 7.72 2.13 42.77
CA LYS A 266 7.64 2.34 44.23
C LYS A 266 9.03 2.35 44.87
N GLU A 267 9.88 1.41 44.48
CA GLU A 267 11.29 1.35 44.91
C GLU A 267 12.07 2.60 44.46
N LEU A 268 11.80 3.12 43.25
CA LEU A 268 12.40 4.35 42.74
C LEU A 268 12.03 5.57 43.59
N GLN A 269 10.77 5.72 43.99
CA GLN A 269 10.33 6.85 44.81
C GLN A 269 11.02 6.85 46.18
N GLN A 270 11.12 5.68 46.81
CA GLN A 270 11.82 5.50 48.08
C GLN A 270 13.32 5.77 47.94
N ALA A 271 13.96 5.18 46.92
CA ALA A 271 15.39 5.38 46.65
C ALA A 271 15.74 6.84 46.30
N ARG A 272 14.86 7.57 45.60
CA ARG A 272 15.04 9.01 45.32
C ARG A 272 14.91 9.86 46.57
N ALA A 273 13.93 9.58 47.43
CA ALA A 273 13.77 10.29 48.70
C ALA A 273 14.98 10.06 49.60
N GLU A 274 15.46 8.82 49.69
CA GLU A 274 16.65 8.45 50.45
C GLU A 274 17.93 9.07 49.89
N TYR A 275 18.11 9.05 48.56
CA TYR A 275 19.24 9.71 47.88
C TYR A 275 19.26 11.22 48.17
N GLN A 276 18.12 11.90 48.08
CA GLN A 276 18.02 13.35 48.36
C GLN A 276 18.33 13.66 49.83
N ARG A 277 17.81 12.84 50.75
CA ARG A 277 18.10 12.98 52.18
C ARG A 277 19.59 12.81 52.48
N GLN A 278 20.20 11.73 51.98
CA GLN A 278 21.64 11.47 52.19
C GLN A 278 22.53 12.53 51.53
N LEU A 279 22.12 13.06 50.38
CA LEU A 279 22.82 14.15 49.72
C LEU A 279 22.78 15.43 50.57
N ALA A 280 21.60 15.80 51.08
CA ALA A 280 21.44 16.97 51.94
C ALA A 280 22.24 16.83 53.26
N GLU A 281 22.18 15.68 53.91
CA GLU A 281 22.96 15.39 55.13
C GLU A 281 24.48 15.42 54.86
N GLY A 282 24.91 14.86 53.72
CA GLY A 282 26.30 14.88 53.27
C GLY A 282 26.84 16.26 52.94
N GLU A 283 26.04 17.07 52.24
CA GLU A 283 26.38 18.47 51.92
C GLU A 283 26.44 19.34 53.18
N ALA A 284 25.54 19.14 54.14
CA ALA A 284 25.59 19.81 55.43
C ALA A 284 26.88 19.46 56.19
N ARG A 285 27.26 18.16 56.24
CA ARG A 285 28.52 17.71 56.85
C ARG A 285 29.75 18.29 56.14
N ARG A 286 29.74 18.34 54.80
CA ARG A 286 30.83 18.96 54.01
C ARG A 286 30.95 20.46 54.30
N LYS A 287 29.83 21.18 54.39
CA LYS A 287 29.82 22.61 54.75
C LYS A 287 30.38 22.83 56.15
N ALA A 288 29.98 22.03 57.13
CA ALA A 288 30.52 22.10 58.49
C ALA A 288 32.01 21.78 58.53
N ALA A 289 32.47 20.71 57.87
CA ALA A 289 33.88 20.35 57.79
C ALA A 289 34.72 21.45 57.11
N LYS A 290 34.18 22.07 56.05
CA LYS A 290 34.81 23.21 55.38
C LYS A 290 34.93 24.42 56.31
N GLN A 291 33.89 24.77 57.05
CA GLN A 291 33.95 25.88 58.02
C GLN A 291 35.01 25.65 59.10
N ILE A 292 35.11 24.42 59.62
CA ILE A 292 36.15 24.04 60.60
C ILE A 292 37.54 24.16 59.97
N SER A 293 37.71 23.67 58.75
CA SER A 293 38.98 23.71 58.02
C SER A 293 39.41 25.14 57.68
N ASP A 294 38.49 25.97 57.18
CA ASP A 294 38.72 27.39 56.88
C ASP A 294 39.12 28.15 58.15
N LYS A 295 38.46 27.89 59.29
CA LYS A 295 38.83 28.45 60.59
C LYS A 295 40.24 28.01 61.03
N ALA A 296 40.55 26.71 60.95
CA ALA A 296 41.87 26.19 61.32
C ALA A 296 43.00 26.77 60.44
N VAL A 297 42.74 26.98 59.14
CA VAL A 297 43.66 27.66 58.22
C VAL A 297 43.84 29.13 58.61
N ALA A 298 42.75 29.84 58.97
CA ALA A 298 42.82 31.22 59.42
C ALA A 298 43.64 31.37 60.73
N ASP A 299 43.38 30.53 61.72
CA ASP A 299 44.11 30.52 63.00
C ASP A 299 45.60 30.22 62.77
N THR A 300 45.91 29.28 61.88
CA THR A 300 47.30 28.94 61.53
C THR A 300 48.01 30.07 60.80
N ARG A 301 47.33 30.78 59.89
CA ARG A 301 47.88 31.99 59.25
C ARG A 301 48.23 33.05 60.28
N GLN A 302 47.31 33.31 61.21
CA GLN A 302 47.53 34.29 62.28
C GLN A 302 48.70 33.90 63.19
N ARG A 303 48.83 32.61 63.53
CA ARG A 303 49.99 32.09 64.28
C ARG A 303 51.30 32.29 63.51
N ILE A 304 51.34 31.96 62.22
CA ILE A 304 52.52 32.15 61.37
C ILE A 304 52.89 33.64 61.26
N ASP A 305 51.92 34.53 61.15
CA ASP A 305 52.18 35.97 61.10
C ASP A 305 52.71 36.52 62.44
N ASN A 306 52.20 36.01 63.58
CA ASN A 306 52.77 36.32 64.89
C ASN A 306 54.23 35.84 65.00
N LEU A 307 54.53 34.64 64.50
CA LEU A 307 55.90 34.11 64.45
C LEU A 307 56.80 34.96 63.53
N ARG A 308 56.32 35.40 62.38
CA ARG A 308 57.05 36.31 61.49
C ARG A 308 57.39 37.63 62.18
N LYS A 309 56.44 38.21 62.94
CA LYS A 309 56.68 39.42 63.73
C LYS A 309 57.73 39.20 64.82
N ALA A 310 57.68 38.06 65.51
CA ALA A 310 58.68 37.69 66.52
C ALA A 310 60.08 37.46 65.91
N ASP A 311 60.16 36.76 64.78
CA ASP A 311 61.39 36.53 64.02
C ASP A 311 62.00 37.86 63.56
N ALA A 312 61.17 38.80 63.07
CA ALA A 312 61.60 40.15 62.67
C ALA A 312 62.10 40.98 63.87
N ALA A 313 61.42 40.93 65.01
CA ALA A 313 61.84 41.60 66.23
C ALA A 313 63.18 41.04 66.74
N ARG A 314 63.37 39.71 66.69
CA ARG A 314 64.61 39.03 67.07
C ARG A 314 65.79 39.49 66.19
N LEU A 315 65.61 39.48 64.87
CA LEU A 315 66.62 39.92 63.92
C LEU A 315 66.96 41.41 64.10
N THR A 316 65.96 42.24 64.44
CA THR A 316 66.16 43.67 64.73
C THR A 316 67.00 43.87 65.99
N LYS A 317 66.70 43.13 67.07
CA LYS A 317 67.46 43.18 68.33
C LYS A 317 68.90 42.73 68.14
N GLN A 318 69.14 41.65 67.38
CA GLN A 318 70.49 41.18 67.03
C GLN A 318 71.26 42.23 66.21
N ARG A 319 70.59 42.92 65.28
CA ARG A 319 71.20 43.99 64.49
C ARG A 319 71.57 45.21 65.35
N GLN A 320 70.75 45.54 66.36
CA GLN A 320 71.05 46.62 67.30
C GLN A 320 72.22 46.27 68.23
N GLN A 321 72.27 45.05 68.77
CA GLN A 321 73.40 44.56 69.57
C GLN A 321 74.70 44.58 68.77
N LEU A 322 74.66 44.12 67.51
CA LEU A 322 75.81 44.23 66.62
C LEU A 322 76.25 45.69 66.40
N GLY A 323 75.29 46.61 66.24
CA GLY A 323 75.57 48.03 66.12
C GLY A 323 76.19 48.64 67.39
N GLN A 324 75.95 48.05 68.56
CA GLN A 324 76.60 48.44 69.82
C GLN A 324 78.01 47.84 69.92
N GLU A 325 78.19 46.55 69.59
CA GLU A 325 79.51 45.89 69.55
C GLU A 325 80.48 46.59 68.59
N LEU A 326 80.02 46.97 67.40
CA LEU A 326 80.83 47.68 66.42
C LEU A 326 81.22 49.08 66.89
N ARG A 327 80.36 49.76 67.65
CA ARG A 327 80.65 51.08 68.27
C ARG A 327 81.64 50.96 69.42
N ALA A 328 81.50 49.95 70.28
CA ALA A 328 82.44 49.67 71.35
C ALA A 328 83.83 49.29 70.81
N ALA A 329 83.90 48.49 69.74
CA ALA A 329 85.15 48.17 69.06
C ALA A 329 85.81 49.39 68.41
N GLU A 330 85.00 50.34 67.91
CA GLU A 330 85.48 51.60 67.34
C GLU A 330 86.06 52.53 68.41
N GLN A 331 85.43 52.61 69.58
CA GLN A 331 85.94 53.35 70.75
C GLN A 331 87.23 52.73 71.32
N ALA A 332 87.31 51.40 71.43
CA ALA A 332 88.52 50.71 71.86
C ALA A 332 89.69 50.91 70.89
N MET A 333 89.42 50.96 69.57
CA MET A 333 90.43 51.28 68.57
C MET A 333 90.89 52.75 68.66
N GLN A 334 89.98 53.69 68.93
CA GLN A 334 90.34 55.10 69.13
C GLN A 334 91.28 55.27 70.34
N GLN A 335 91.02 54.57 71.44
CA GLN A 335 91.91 54.55 72.60
C GLN A 335 93.28 53.94 72.27
N ARG A 336 93.31 52.86 71.48
CA ARG A 336 94.55 52.20 71.04
C ARG A 336 95.38 53.08 70.10
N LEU A 337 94.74 53.82 69.20
CA LEU A 337 95.40 54.77 68.30
C LEU A 337 96.02 55.96 69.04
N ALA A 338 95.41 56.42 70.15
CA ALA A 338 95.95 57.50 70.98
C ALA A 338 97.30 57.14 71.62
N ALA A 339 97.52 55.86 71.95
CA ALA A 339 98.77 55.35 72.53
C ALA A 339 99.89 55.04 71.51
N MET A 340 99.67 55.25 70.20
CA MET A 340 100.63 54.86 69.15
C MET A 340 101.40 56.03 68.54
N PRO A 341 102.66 55.83 68.10
CA PRO A 341 103.46 56.84 67.40
C PRO A 341 102.85 57.27 66.06
N ALA A 342 102.95 58.55 65.73
CA ALA A 342 102.24 59.20 64.61
C ALA A 342 102.39 58.50 63.24
N GLY A 343 103.56 57.94 62.93
CA GLY A 343 103.83 57.27 61.64
C GLY A 343 103.11 55.93 61.42
N LYS A 344 102.48 55.33 62.44
CA LYS A 344 101.77 54.03 62.34
C LYS A 344 100.24 54.16 62.39
N ARG A 345 99.69 55.31 62.80
CA ARG A 345 98.23 55.50 63.03
C ARG A 345 97.38 55.33 61.78
N ASP A 346 97.77 55.93 60.66
CA ASP A 346 96.94 55.93 59.45
C ASP A 346 96.80 54.54 58.80
N LYS A 347 97.87 53.73 58.83
CA LYS A 347 97.87 52.39 58.26
C LYS A 347 96.93 51.46 59.03
N GLU A 348 96.91 51.57 60.36
CA GLU A 348 96.09 50.74 61.23
C GLU A 348 94.61 51.18 61.27
N LEU A 349 94.35 52.50 61.23
CA LEU A 349 93.00 53.03 61.12
C LEU A 349 92.33 52.61 59.79
N LYS A 350 93.08 52.64 58.68
CA LYS A 350 92.59 52.21 57.36
C LYS A 350 92.31 50.69 57.34
N ALA A 351 93.20 49.88 57.92
CA ALA A 351 92.99 48.43 58.06
C ALA A 351 91.78 48.09 58.94
N PHE A 352 91.58 48.81 60.05
CA PHE A 352 90.42 48.63 60.94
C PHE A 352 89.10 49.00 60.25
N ARG A 353 89.05 50.15 59.55
CA ARG A 353 87.86 50.56 58.78
C ARG A 353 87.52 49.56 57.68
N GLN A 354 88.52 49.01 56.99
CA GLN A 354 88.32 47.99 55.97
C GLN A 354 87.81 46.67 56.57
N LYS A 355 88.34 46.25 57.73
CA LYS A 355 87.87 45.08 58.48
C LYS A 355 86.45 45.27 59.04
N GLN A 356 86.11 46.46 59.54
CA GLN A 356 84.74 46.82 59.94
C GLN A 356 83.77 46.82 58.76
N ALA A 357 84.15 47.38 57.61
CA ALA A 357 83.31 47.40 56.41
C ALA A 357 83.05 45.98 55.87
N GLN A 358 84.06 45.12 55.85
CA GLN A 358 83.89 43.70 55.50
C GLN A 358 83.00 42.95 56.50
N SER A 359 83.17 43.19 57.80
CA SER A 359 82.36 42.56 58.85
C SER A 359 80.89 43.02 58.82
N ARG A 360 80.63 44.30 58.54
CA ARG A 360 79.27 44.83 58.31
C ARG A 360 78.63 44.19 57.08
N LYS A 361 79.36 44.06 55.97
CA LYS A 361 78.85 43.47 54.71
C LYS A 361 78.58 41.96 54.84
N SER A 362 79.47 41.21 55.49
CA SER A 362 79.28 39.76 55.70
C SER A 362 78.14 39.46 56.67
N ARG A 363 78.03 40.20 57.79
CA ARG A 363 76.93 40.03 58.75
C ARG A 363 75.57 40.52 58.22
N ALA A 364 75.53 41.61 57.44
CA ALA A 364 74.30 42.04 56.77
C ALA A 364 73.77 40.97 55.80
N LYS A 365 74.68 40.36 55.01
CA LYS A 365 74.33 39.24 54.13
C LYS A 365 73.85 38.00 54.91
N SER A 366 74.46 37.70 56.06
CA SER A 366 74.04 36.61 56.95
C SER A 366 72.62 36.83 57.50
N PHE A 367 72.30 38.05 57.97
CA PHE A 367 70.95 38.37 58.46
C PHE A 367 69.88 38.30 57.37
N GLU A 368 70.21 38.72 56.15
CA GLU A 368 69.30 38.62 55.01
C GLU A 368 69.06 37.17 54.59
N GLN A 369 70.11 36.34 54.61
CA GLN A 369 69.99 34.90 54.38
C GLN A 369 69.17 34.20 55.48
N GLU A 370 69.35 34.58 56.75
CA GLU A 370 68.56 34.05 57.86
C GLU A 370 67.09 34.47 57.75
N ARG A 371 66.80 35.73 57.39
CA ARG A 371 65.45 36.22 57.12
C ARG A 371 64.77 35.41 56.01
N LEU A 372 65.44 35.25 54.87
CA LEU A 372 64.90 34.48 53.73
C LEU A 372 64.71 32.99 54.08
N LYS A 373 65.60 32.41 54.88
CA LYS A 373 65.48 31.02 55.35
C LYS A 373 64.26 30.85 56.24
N LEU A 374 64.07 31.74 57.23
CA LEU A 374 62.89 31.73 58.11
C LEU A 374 61.60 31.95 57.31
N GLU A 375 61.59 32.90 56.37
CA GLU A 375 60.41 33.18 55.55
C GLU A 375 60.01 31.98 54.67
N ARG A 376 60.98 31.32 54.03
CA ARG A 376 60.75 30.07 53.28
C ARG A 376 60.25 28.94 54.18
N GLN A 377 60.79 28.81 55.39
CA GLN A 377 60.35 27.81 56.35
C GLN A 377 58.89 28.05 56.77
N ARG A 378 58.53 29.28 57.14
CA ARG A 378 57.16 29.66 57.52
C ARG A 378 56.16 29.47 56.38
N LYS A 379 56.57 29.79 55.14
CA LYS A 379 55.74 29.55 53.95
C LYS A 379 55.51 28.05 53.73
N LYS A 380 56.56 27.22 53.83
CA LYS A 380 56.45 25.76 53.69
C LYS A 380 55.57 25.13 54.77
N GLU A 381 55.65 25.61 56.01
CA GLU A 381 54.77 25.18 57.12
C GLU A 381 53.29 25.49 56.82
N LEU A 382 52.99 26.70 56.34
CA LEU A 382 51.62 27.10 56.00
C LEU A 382 51.07 26.32 54.79
N ASP A 383 51.85 26.20 53.71
CA ASP A 383 51.45 25.47 52.50
C ASP A 383 51.24 23.98 52.79
N GLY A 384 52.08 23.39 53.65
CA GLY A 384 51.94 22.01 54.12
C GLY A 384 50.63 21.78 54.88
N PHE A 385 50.26 22.73 55.75
CA PHE A 385 49.01 22.66 56.52
C PHE A 385 47.77 22.77 55.62
N ILE A 386 47.74 23.78 54.73
CA ILE A 386 46.63 23.98 53.76
C ILE A 386 46.44 22.73 52.89
N LYS A 387 47.55 22.11 52.44
CA LYS A 387 47.49 20.88 51.65
C LYS A 387 46.88 19.71 52.43
N GLY A 388 47.22 19.55 53.72
CA GLY A 388 46.64 18.53 54.59
C GLY A 388 45.14 18.71 54.80
N GLU A 389 44.69 19.94 55.04
CA GLU A 389 43.28 20.29 55.18
C GLU A 389 42.47 20.06 53.88
N THR A 390 43.05 20.39 52.73
CA THR A 390 42.45 20.12 51.42
C THR A 390 42.27 18.62 51.17
N GLN A 391 43.23 17.79 51.58
CA GLN A 391 43.12 16.33 51.48
C GLN A 391 42.01 15.75 52.37
N LYS A 392 41.79 16.31 53.57
CA LYS A 392 40.68 15.91 54.44
C LYS A 392 39.33 16.21 53.80
N LEU A 393 39.17 17.38 53.18
CA LEU A 393 37.93 17.74 52.46
C LEU A 393 37.69 16.82 51.25
N LYS A 394 38.73 16.46 50.49
CA LYS A 394 38.62 15.52 49.37
C LYS A 394 38.21 14.10 49.83
N LYS A 395 38.67 13.68 51.02
CA LYS A 395 38.24 12.41 51.63
C LYS A 395 36.75 12.43 51.97
N HIS A 396 36.24 13.54 52.53
CA HIS A 396 34.81 13.69 52.78
C HIS A 396 33.95 13.63 51.51
N GLU A 397 34.43 14.17 50.39
CA GLU A 397 33.74 14.04 49.09
C GLU A 397 33.69 12.59 48.58
N GLN A 398 34.79 11.84 48.75
CA GLN A 398 34.84 10.43 48.37
C GLN A 398 33.94 9.56 49.26
N ASP A 399 33.87 9.85 50.55
CA ASP A 399 32.99 9.14 51.49
C ASP A 399 31.51 9.42 51.19
N LEU A 400 31.15 10.66 50.83
CA LEU A 400 29.82 11.01 50.36
C LEU A 400 29.45 10.23 49.09
N ALA A 401 30.36 10.15 48.12
CA ALA A 401 30.14 9.39 46.88
C ALA A 401 29.91 7.89 47.16
N ARG A 402 30.61 7.32 48.15
CA ARG A 402 30.40 5.92 48.60
C ARG A 402 29.05 5.73 49.30
N GLN A 403 28.65 6.68 50.16
CA GLN A 403 27.37 6.64 50.86
C GLN A 403 26.16 6.72 49.91
N LEU A 404 26.28 7.50 48.82
CA LEU A 404 25.22 7.66 47.83
C LEU A 404 25.11 6.49 46.82
N ALA A 405 26.09 5.59 46.78
CA ALA A 405 26.15 4.51 45.80
C ALA A 405 25.01 3.46 45.91
N PRO A 406 24.56 3.03 47.10
CA PRO A 406 23.46 2.09 47.26
C PRO A 406 22.13 2.65 46.73
N ALA A 407 21.80 3.90 47.07
CA ALA A 407 20.56 4.56 46.63
C ALA A 407 20.53 4.86 45.12
N ARG A 408 21.69 4.90 44.45
CA ARG A 408 21.79 5.02 42.98
C ARG A 408 21.46 3.74 42.22
N ARG A 409 21.64 2.55 42.80
CA ARG A 409 21.45 1.27 42.09
C ARG A 409 19.99 1.05 41.63
N PRO A 410 18.96 1.29 42.46
CA PRO A 410 17.56 1.17 42.02
C PRO A 410 17.20 2.19 40.94
N ILE A 411 17.73 3.42 41.03
CA ILE A 411 17.52 4.48 40.02
C ILE A 411 18.08 4.05 38.66
N ALA A 412 19.34 3.58 38.63
CA ALA A 412 19.98 3.10 37.40
C ALA A 412 19.27 1.88 36.80
N LYS A 413 18.78 0.96 37.64
CA LYS A 413 18.00 -0.21 37.21
C LYS A 413 16.67 0.23 36.56
N TRP A 414 15.96 1.17 37.16
CA TRP A 414 14.70 1.69 36.61
C TRP A 414 14.91 2.44 35.27
N GLU A 415 16.00 3.19 35.13
CA GLU A 415 16.39 3.83 33.87
C GLU A 415 16.70 2.78 32.77
N GLN A 416 17.41 1.71 33.13
CA GLN A 416 17.68 0.58 32.22
C GLN A 416 16.38 -0.10 31.77
N ASP A 417 15.45 -0.36 32.68
CA ASP A 417 14.16 -0.97 32.37
C ASP A 417 13.28 -0.04 31.51
N SER A 418 13.32 1.27 31.76
CA SER A 418 12.64 2.28 30.94
C SER A 418 13.20 2.33 29.52
N LYS A 419 14.53 2.32 29.37
CA LYS A 419 15.21 2.28 28.08
C LYS A 419 14.93 0.96 27.33
N ARG A 420 14.85 -0.16 28.04
CA ARG A 420 14.44 -1.46 27.48
C ARG A 420 13.00 -1.43 26.96
N LEU A 421 12.08 -0.85 27.73
CA LEU A 421 10.68 -0.69 27.31
C LEU A 421 10.55 0.18 26.05
N GLU A 422 11.28 1.28 25.99
CA GLU A 422 11.33 2.16 24.82
C GLU A 422 11.92 1.44 23.59
N THR A 423 12.99 0.67 23.81
CA THR A 423 13.58 -0.20 22.77
C THR A 423 12.59 -1.24 22.26
N LEU A 424 11.84 -1.90 23.15
CA LEU A 424 10.81 -2.89 22.77
C LEU A 424 9.64 -2.24 22.02
N ARG A 425 9.21 -1.03 22.41
CA ARG A 425 8.20 -0.26 21.68
C ARG A 425 8.69 0.15 20.29
N SER A 426 9.94 0.57 20.18
CA SER A 426 10.59 0.84 18.89
C SER A 426 10.72 -0.43 18.03
N GLN A 427 11.16 -1.54 18.61
CA GLN A 427 11.23 -2.84 17.92
C GLN A 427 9.85 -3.33 17.49
N ARG A 428 8.79 -3.11 18.27
CA ARG A 428 7.41 -3.41 17.87
C ARG A 428 6.96 -2.54 16.70
N ALA A 429 7.30 -1.25 16.70
CA ALA A 429 7.06 -0.36 15.57
C ALA A 429 7.80 -0.85 14.31
N SER A 430 9.06 -1.29 14.45
CA SER A 430 9.88 -1.84 13.36
C SER A 430 9.53 -3.30 12.98
N ALA A 431 8.95 -4.10 13.88
CA ALA A 431 8.58 -5.49 13.66
C ALA A 431 7.30 -5.68 12.86
N ARG A 432 6.57 -4.59 12.61
CA ARG A 432 5.66 -4.48 11.46
C ARG A 432 6.39 -4.72 10.12
N GLY A 433 7.73 -4.79 10.13
CA GLY A 433 8.57 -5.22 9.02
C GLY A 433 8.52 -4.24 7.85
N PRO A 434 9.08 -4.63 6.68
CA PRO A 434 8.90 -3.91 5.43
C PRO A 434 7.43 -3.60 5.13
N GLN A 435 6.48 -4.37 5.69
CA GLN A 435 5.03 -4.27 5.48
C GLN A 435 4.41 -2.95 5.96
N GLY A 436 5.07 -2.24 6.89
CA GLY A 436 4.67 -0.90 7.34
C GLY A 436 5.25 0.24 6.50
N TYR A 437 6.21 -0.03 5.61
CA TYR A 437 6.82 0.99 4.76
C TYR A 437 6.05 1.12 3.44
N PRO A 438 5.86 2.35 2.94
CA PRO A 438 5.19 2.58 1.67
C PRO A 438 5.70 1.76 0.49
N ASP A 439 6.98 1.37 0.50
CA ASP A 439 7.61 0.58 -0.56
C ASP A 439 7.09 -0.85 -0.70
N SER A 440 6.46 -1.36 0.35
CA SER A 440 5.84 -2.68 0.34
C SER A 440 4.33 -2.59 0.15
N TRP A 441 3.74 -1.41 -0.05
CA TRP A 441 2.28 -1.32 -0.19
C TRP A 441 1.86 -1.55 -1.62
N TYR A 442 0.64 -2.00 -1.80
CA TYR A 442 -0.03 -2.05 -3.08
C TYR A 442 -1.35 -1.33 -2.97
N HIS A 443 -1.66 -0.53 -3.99
CA HIS A 443 -2.97 0.03 -4.19
C HIS A 443 -3.64 -0.66 -5.35
N MET A 444 -4.94 -0.82 -5.24
CA MET A 444 -5.78 -1.35 -6.30
C MET A 444 -6.90 -0.37 -6.58
N VAL A 445 -7.13 -0.15 -7.87
CA VAL A 445 -8.29 0.56 -8.40
C VAL A 445 -8.93 -0.29 -9.49
N GLN A 446 -10.25 -0.20 -9.63
CA GLN A 446 -10.94 -0.71 -10.81
C GLN A 446 -11.65 0.42 -11.55
N PRO A 447 -11.00 1.00 -12.59
CA PRO A 447 -11.62 1.99 -13.45
C PRO A 447 -12.81 1.41 -14.22
N VAL A 448 -13.70 2.28 -14.66
CA VAL A 448 -14.94 1.87 -15.37
C VAL A 448 -14.69 1.23 -16.73
N TRP A 449 -13.52 1.46 -17.32
CA TRP A 449 -13.11 0.87 -18.59
C TRP A 449 -12.41 -0.49 -18.42
N SER A 450 -12.13 -0.95 -17.20
CA SER A 450 -11.46 -2.24 -16.95
C SER A 450 -12.41 -3.24 -16.30
N LEU A 451 -12.46 -4.46 -16.85
CA LEU A 451 -13.14 -5.59 -16.20
C LEU A 451 -12.30 -6.17 -15.05
N ASP A 452 -11.00 -5.88 -15.02
CA ASP A 452 -10.06 -6.37 -14.01
C ASP A 452 -9.73 -5.30 -12.95
N PRO A 453 -9.48 -5.70 -11.69
CA PRO A 453 -8.85 -4.81 -10.73
C PRO A 453 -7.36 -4.63 -11.05
N LEU A 454 -6.91 -3.37 -11.09
CA LEU A 454 -5.53 -3.02 -11.41
C LEU A 454 -4.75 -2.81 -10.11
N TRP A 455 -3.88 -3.77 -9.77
CA TRP A 455 -3.02 -3.70 -8.60
C TRP A 455 -1.66 -3.12 -8.98
N MET A 456 -1.21 -2.07 -8.28
CA MET A 456 0.08 -1.43 -8.52
C MET A 456 0.86 -1.26 -7.23
N PRO A 457 2.20 -1.47 -7.24
CA PRO A 457 3.05 -1.15 -6.11
C PRO A 457 2.91 0.34 -5.77
N PHE A 458 2.72 0.68 -4.51
CA PHE A 458 2.59 2.07 -4.08
C PHE A 458 3.83 2.89 -4.44
N ARG A 459 5.02 2.30 -4.36
CA ARG A 459 6.28 2.94 -4.78
C ARG A 459 6.33 3.33 -6.25
N SER A 460 5.48 2.76 -7.12
CA SER A 460 5.41 3.18 -8.52
C SER A 460 4.39 4.29 -8.76
N ILE A 461 3.56 4.64 -7.78
CA ILE A 461 2.59 5.72 -7.88
C ILE A 461 3.35 7.05 -7.74
N HIS A 462 3.39 7.81 -8.82
CA HIS A 462 3.99 9.14 -8.86
C HIS A 462 3.05 10.17 -8.23
N THR A 463 1.80 10.22 -8.70
CA THR A 463 0.80 11.19 -8.22
C THR A 463 -0.54 10.52 -8.01
N ARG A 464 -1.24 10.95 -6.96
CA ARG A 464 -2.64 10.62 -6.66
C ARG A 464 -3.42 11.91 -6.57
N TRP A 465 -4.49 12.05 -7.33
CA TRP A 465 -5.46 13.13 -7.20
C TRP A 465 -6.74 12.64 -6.53
N SER A 466 -7.42 13.53 -5.82
CA SER A 466 -8.76 13.30 -5.32
C SER A 466 -9.63 14.55 -5.47
N PHE A 467 -10.84 14.36 -5.99
CA PHE A 467 -11.79 15.44 -6.25
C PHE A 467 -13.22 14.95 -6.04
N ALA A 468 -14.11 15.89 -5.72
CA ALA A 468 -15.53 15.60 -5.55
C ALA A 468 -16.21 15.44 -6.93
N PRO A 469 -17.30 14.66 -7.04
CA PRO A 469 -18.05 14.50 -8.29
C PRO A 469 -18.57 15.80 -8.90
N ASP A 470 -18.84 16.81 -8.08
CA ASP A 470 -19.33 18.13 -8.47
C ASP A 470 -18.22 19.17 -8.66
N GLN A 471 -16.96 18.82 -8.37
CA GLN A 471 -15.80 19.70 -8.53
C GLN A 471 -14.83 19.06 -9.52
N VAL A 472 -15.14 19.17 -10.80
CA VAL A 472 -14.45 18.45 -11.86
C VAL A 472 -13.17 19.19 -12.25
N PRO A 473 -11.97 18.58 -12.13
CA PRO A 473 -10.76 19.13 -12.71
C PRO A 473 -10.96 19.31 -14.22
N LEU A 474 -10.77 20.52 -14.72
CA LEU A 474 -11.00 20.81 -16.14
C LEU A 474 -10.02 20.03 -17.03
N SER A 475 -8.87 19.60 -16.50
CA SER A 475 -7.93 18.70 -17.18
C SER A 475 -8.48 17.32 -17.54
N ARG A 476 -9.67 16.94 -17.04
CA ARG A 476 -10.40 15.74 -17.49
C ARG A 476 -11.13 15.95 -18.82
N VAL A 477 -11.29 17.20 -19.26
CA VAL A 477 -12.04 17.57 -20.45
C VAL A 477 -11.09 18.23 -21.42
N TYR A 478 -10.89 17.62 -22.59
CA TYR A 478 -10.11 18.23 -23.65
C TYR A 478 -10.82 19.48 -24.22
N PRO A 479 -10.08 20.53 -24.60
CA PRO A 479 -10.68 21.69 -25.25
C PRO A 479 -11.34 21.24 -26.57
N ALA A 480 -12.58 21.69 -26.77
CA ALA A 480 -13.36 21.44 -27.97
C ALA A 480 -12.84 22.23 -29.18
N ALA A 481 -12.20 23.37 -28.94
CA ALA A 481 -11.51 24.21 -29.92
C ALA A 481 -10.38 24.97 -29.24
N THR A 482 -9.35 25.32 -30.02
CA THR A 482 -8.19 26.08 -29.55
C THR A 482 -7.78 27.11 -30.60
N VAL A 483 -7.48 28.33 -30.18
CA VAL A 483 -6.90 29.40 -31.02
C VAL A 483 -5.52 29.73 -30.48
N SER A 484 -4.50 29.74 -31.34
CA SER A 484 -3.14 30.16 -30.99
C SER A 484 -2.39 30.49 -32.29
N PRO A 485 -1.86 31.71 -32.46
CA PRO A 485 -0.95 32.03 -33.56
C PRO A 485 0.46 31.49 -33.31
N SER A 486 0.78 31.10 -32.06
CA SER A 486 2.07 30.50 -31.72
C SER A 486 2.16 29.06 -32.23
N LEU A 487 3.34 28.69 -32.74
CA LEU A 487 3.68 27.30 -33.09
C LEU A 487 3.83 26.40 -31.84
N LEU A 488 3.88 26.99 -30.64
CA LEU A 488 3.94 26.23 -29.39
C LEU A 488 2.55 25.68 -29.05
N PRO A 489 2.39 24.35 -28.93
CA PRO A 489 1.12 23.76 -28.55
C PRO A 489 0.82 24.02 -27.07
N TRP A 490 -0.47 23.90 -26.72
CA TRP A 490 -0.86 23.82 -25.32
C TRP A 490 -0.49 22.44 -24.75
N HIS A 491 -0.23 22.38 -23.44
CA HIS A 491 0.13 21.14 -22.75
C HIS A 491 -0.81 20.86 -21.57
N LEU A 492 -1.22 19.60 -21.42
CA LEU A 492 -2.05 19.12 -20.32
C LEU A 492 -1.20 18.69 -19.13
N ASP A 493 -1.50 19.20 -17.94
CA ASP A 493 -0.89 18.84 -16.65
C ASP A 493 0.66 18.96 -16.63
N ARG A 494 1.24 19.64 -17.62
CA ARG A 494 2.66 19.82 -17.84
C ARG A 494 2.90 21.19 -18.49
N ASN A 495 4.09 21.74 -18.28
CA ASN A 495 4.52 22.97 -18.94
C ASN A 495 5.10 22.72 -20.35
N SER A 496 5.56 23.79 -21.00
CA SER A 496 6.06 23.75 -22.39
C SER A 496 7.24 22.82 -22.65
N VAL A 497 7.94 22.36 -21.60
CA VAL A 497 9.07 21.42 -21.71
C VAL A 497 8.75 20.03 -21.13
N GLY A 498 7.47 19.78 -20.82
CA GLY A 498 7.00 18.51 -20.28
C GLY A 498 7.27 18.30 -18.78
N GLN A 499 7.64 19.35 -18.04
CA GLN A 499 7.79 19.32 -16.58
C GLN A 499 6.47 19.61 -15.87
N LEU A 500 6.43 19.40 -14.56
CA LEU A 500 5.26 19.72 -13.74
C LEU A 500 5.02 21.24 -13.71
N LEU A 501 3.74 21.63 -13.73
CA LEU A 501 3.30 23.03 -13.64
C LEU A 501 3.86 23.67 -12.35
N ARG A 502 4.60 24.76 -12.50
CA ARG A 502 5.18 25.53 -11.39
C ARG A 502 5.01 27.02 -11.62
N SER A 503 4.42 27.71 -10.65
CA SER A 503 4.36 29.17 -10.61
C SER A 503 4.23 29.66 -9.17
N GLY A 504 4.64 30.89 -8.89
CA GLY A 504 4.64 31.46 -7.54
C GLY A 504 5.48 30.66 -6.53
N GLY A 505 6.56 30.01 -7.01
CA GLY A 505 7.38 29.12 -6.20
C GLY A 505 6.72 27.78 -5.82
N ARG A 506 5.54 27.47 -6.35
CA ARG A 506 4.72 26.30 -5.96
C ARG A 506 4.50 25.34 -7.11
N GLN A 507 4.41 24.05 -6.81
CA GLN A 507 3.94 23.01 -7.75
C GLN A 507 2.42 22.90 -7.74
N HIS A 508 1.85 22.62 -8.91
CA HIS A 508 0.41 22.40 -9.05
C HIS A 508 0.11 20.97 -9.52
N GLY A 509 -1.11 20.53 -9.24
CA GLY A 509 -1.51 19.13 -9.43
C GLY A 509 -1.90 18.84 -10.87
N TRP A 510 -2.59 19.79 -11.51
CA TRP A 510 -3.15 19.67 -12.86
C TRP A 510 -3.35 21.07 -13.46
N GLY A 511 -3.58 21.13 -14.78
CA GLY A 511 -3.80 22.40 -15.47
C GLY A 511 -3.48 22.38 -16.95
N PHE A 512 -3.38 23.58 -17.52
CA PHE A 512 -3.04 23.78 -18.93
C PHE A 512 -1.93 24.82 -19.05
N ALA A 513 -0.82 24.47 -19.69
CA ALA A 513 0.20 25.43 -20.08
C ALA A 513 -0.07 25.92 -21.50
N VAL A 514 -0.04 27.24 -21.70
CA VAL A 514 -0.27 27.90 -22.98
C VAL A 514 0.75 29.02 -23.21
N HIS A 515 0.86 29.47 -24.45
CA HIS A 515 1.65 30.62 -24.84
C HIS A 515 0.71 31.71 -25.37
N ALA A 516 0.88 32.97 -24.96
CA ALA A 516 0.02 34.06 -25.41
C ALA A 516 0.35 34.48 -26.86
N TYR A 517 -0.60 34.81 -27.73
CA TYR A 517 -2.05 34.76 -27.56
C TYR A 517 -2.58 33.32 -27.56
N SER A 518 -3.54 32.98 -26.70
CA SER A 518 -4.19 31.67 -26.72
C SER A 518 -5.64 31.72 -26.26
N GLU A 519 -6.50 30.91 -26.87
CA GLU A 519 -7.84 30.59 -26.40
C GLU A 519 -8.03 29.08 -26.29
N LEU A 520 -8.52 28.60 -25.15
CA LEU A 520 -8.99 27.24 -24.95
C LEU A 520 -10.50 27.25 -24.72
N SER A 521 -11.27 26.62 -25.61
CA SER A 521 -12.74 26.57 -25.54
C SER A 521 -13.22 25.18 -25.11
N PHE A 522 -13.98 25.09 -24.02
CA PHE A 522 -14.54 23.85 -23.47
C PHE A 522 -16.05 23.84 -23.58
N ALA A 523 -16.64 22.73 -24.00
CA ALA A 523 -18.09 22.54 -23.91
C ALA A 523 -18.50 22.44 -22.43
N LEU A 524 -19.61 23.09 -22.05
CA LEU A 524 -20.13 23.07 -20.70
C LEU A 524 -21.40 22.19 -20.60
N PRO A 525 -21.54 21.40 -19.54
CA PRO A 525 -22.76 20.67 -19.26
C PRO A 525 -23.84 21.62 -18.74
N GLN A 526 -25.11 21.19 -18.83
CA GLN A 526 -26.24 21.98 -18.32
C GLN A 526 -26.21 22.17 -16.80
N CYS A 527 -25.57 21.27 -16.06
CA CYS A 527 -25.37 21.39 -14.62
C CYS A 527 -24.16 22.25 -14.23
N ALA A 528 -23.40 22.83 -15.17
CA ALA A 528 -22.31 23.73 -14.82
C ALA A 528 -22.83 24.98 -14.10
N LYS A 529 -22.21 25.30 -12.96
CA LYS A 529 -22.62 26.38 -12.06
C LYS A 529 -21.51 27.41 -11.83
N SER A 530 -20.26 26.97 -11.73
CA SER A 530 -19.15 27.86 -11.42
C SER A 530 -17.83 27.38 -12.02
N PHE A 531 -16.87 28.27 -12.16
CA PHE A 531 -15.50 27.97 -12.58
C PHE A 531 -14.50 28.61 -11.61
N ARG A 532 -13.38 27.94 -11.36
CA ARG A 532 -12.26 28.51 -10.60
C ARG A 532 -10.94 28.04 -11.21
N SER A 533 -9.93 28.91 -11.23
CA SER A 533 -8.55 28.55 -11.53
C SER A 533 -7.60 29.43 -10.74
N ARG A 534 -6.38 28.95 -10.52
CA ARG A 534 -5.23 29.83 -10.28
C ARG A 534 -4.52 30.08 -11.60
N LEU A 535 -3.80 31.18 -11.68
CA LEU A 535 -3.14 31.66 -12.88
C LEU A 535 -1.75 32.13 -12.49
N GLY A 536 -0.76 31.83 -13.32
CA GLY A 536 0.59 32.33 -13.14
C GLY A 536 1.44 32.05 -14.35
N LEU A 537 2.49 32.86 -14.54
CA LEU A 537 3.49 32.57 -15.55
C LEU A 537 4.35 31.38 -15.09
N ASP A 538 4.66 30.47 -16.02
CA ASP A 538 5.44 29.26 -15.73
C ASP A 538 6.84 29.64 -15.19
N ARG A 539 7.39 28.83 -14.27
CA ARG A 539 8.68 29.08 -13.63
C ARG A 539 9.81 29.38 -14.61
N LEU A 540 9.78 28.79 -15.82
CA LEU A 540 10.80 28.98 -16.85
C LEU A 540 10.90 30.43 -17.35
N VAL A 541 9.87 31.26 -17.16
CA VAL A 541 9.93 32.66 -17.59
C VAL A 541 10.80 33.52 -16.66
N GLY A 542 11.07 33.04 -15.44
CA GLY A 542 11.85 33.79 -14.45
C GLY A 542 11.18 35.10 -14.07
N THR A 543 11.85 36.22 -14.31
CA THR A 543 11.34 37.58 -14.10
C THR A 543 10.67 38.19 -15.33
N GLY A 544 10.73 37.53 -16.49
CA GLY A 544 10.13 38.02 -17.74
C GLY A 544 8.70 37.54 -17.97
N GLY A 545 8.22 37.70 -19.20
CA GLY A 545 6.85 37.41 -19.61
C GLY A 545 5.84 38.42 -19.07
N CYS A 546 4.83 38.76 -19.87
CA CYS A 546 3.78 39.68 -19.46
C CYS A 546 2.46 39.29 -20.12
N VAL A 547 1.46 38.93 -19.33
CA VAL A 547 0.17 38.44 -19.85
C VAL A 547 -1.00 38.97 -19.05
N ARG A 548 -2.17 38.99 -19.71
CA ARG A 548 -3.47 39.20 -19.08
C ARG A 548 -4.38 38.02 -19.41
N ALA A 549 -4.91 37.37 -18.39
CA ALA A 549 -5.81 36.24 -18.56
C ALA A 549 -7.27 36.68 -18.40
N ARG A 550 -8.15 36.12 -19.22
CA ARG A 550 -9.59 36.40 -19.20
C ARG A 550 -10.41 35.12 -19.30
N VAL A 551 -11.58 35.14 -18.68
CA VAL A 551 -12.54 34.03 -18.70
C VAL A 551 -13.85 34.51 -19.30
N TYR A 552 -14.35 33.79 -20.30
CA TYR A 552 -15.61 34.10 -20.98
C TYR A 552 -16.56 32.91 -20.96
N VAL A 553 -17.85 33.20 -21.15
CA VAL A 553 -18.87 32.19 -21.46
C VAL A 553 -19.52 32.53 -22.80
N GLY A 554 -19.68 31.53 -23.66
CA GLY A 554 -20.28 31.65 -24.97
C GLY A 554 -19.32 32.19 -26.04
N SER A 555 -18.83 33.43 -25.89
CA SER A 555 -18.00 34.12 -26.89
C SER A 555 -17.01 35.11 -26.28
N VAL A 556 -15.80 35.23 -26.84
CA VAL A 556 -14.78 36.24 -26.48
C VAL A 556 -15.19 37.67 -26.79
N LYS A 557 -16.24 37.86 -27.62
CA LYS A 557 -16.83 39.17 -27.90
C LYS A 557 -17.72 39.69 -26.77
N THR A 558 -18.05 38.85 -25.80
CA THR A 558 -18.86 39.25 -24.63
C THR A 558 -17.97 39.88 -23.57
N ARG A 559 -18.57 40.53 -22.56
CA ARG A 559 -17.81 41.00 -21.39
C ARG A 559 -17.19 39.80 -20.67
N PRO A 560 -15.87 39.82 -20.36
CA PRO A 560 -15.26 38.73 -19.60
C PRO A 560 -15.90 38.63 -18.21
N LEU A 561 -16.18 37.41 -17.77
CA LEU A 561 -16.63 37.14 -16.40
C LEU A 561 -15.53 37.40 -15.37
N TYR A 562 -14.28 37.30 -15.81
CA TYR A 562 -13.10 37.59 -15.01
C TYR A 562 -11.97 38.09 -15.91
N GLN A 563 -11.21 39.04 -15.40
CA GLN A 563 -9.96 39.53 -15.99
C GLN A 563 -8.92 39.62 -14.87
N SER A 564 -7.75 39.02 -15.08
CA SER A 564 -6.64 39.13 -14.13
C SER A 564 -6.05 40.55 -14.13
N PRO A 565 -5.35 40.95 -13.05
CA PRO A 565 -4.34 42.00 -13.19
C PRO A 565 -3.28 41.57 -14.20
N LEU A 566 -2.43 42.51 -14.61
CA LEU A 566 -1.30 42.19 -15.46
C LEU A 566 -0.30 41.32 -14.69
N LEU A 567 0.00 40.14 -15.23
CA LEU A 567 0.93 39.19 -14.61
C LEU A 567 2.29 39.35 -15.25
N VAL A 568 3.32 39.59 -14.43
CA VAL A 568 4.71 39.78 -14.86
C VAL A 568 5.61 38.89 -14.01
N GLY A 569 6.46 38.10 -14.66
CA GLY A 569 7.30 37.13 -13.99
C GLY A 569 6.54 35.97 -13.34
N SER A 570 7.29 34.93 -12.98
CA SER A 570 6.76 33.69 -12.39
C SER A 570 6.60 33.73 -10.86
N LYS A 571 6.85 34.88 -10.22
CA LYS A 571 6.91 34.99 -8.74
C LYS A 571 5.55 35.01 -8.05
N LYS A 572 4.47 35.35 -8.76
CA LYS A 572 3.13 35.48 -8.19
C LYS A 572 2.13 34.61 -8.95
N THR A 573 1.15 34.10 -8.21
CA THR A 573 -0.06 33.51 -8.78
C THR A 573 -1.27 34.32 -8.35
N VAL A 574 -2.33 34.28 -9.16
CA VAL A 574 -3.61 34.92 -8.87
C VAL A 574 -4.71 33.86 -8.89
N ASP A 575 -5.59 33.88 -7.90
CA ASP A 575 -6.76 33.02 -7.82
C ASP A 575 -7.97 33.76 -8.39
N THR A 576 -8.71 33.13 -9.30
CA THR A 576 -9.92 33.73 -9.86
C THR A 576 -11.07 33.80 -8.84
N GLY A 577 -10.97 33.03 -7.74
CA GLY A 577 -12.13 32.67 -6.93
C GLY A 577 -13.12 31.81 -7.73
N TRP A 578 -14.25 31.46 -7.09
CA TRP A 578 -15.35 30.80 -7.79
C TRP A 578 -16.17 31.83 -8.56
N ILE A 579 -16.05 31.81 -9.88
CA ILE A 579 -16.80 32.64 -10.81
C ILE A 579 -18.14 31.94 -11.13
N PRO A 580 -19.30 32.56 -10.87
CA PRO A 580 -20.59 32.00 -11.27
C PRO A 580 -20.72 31.96 -12.80
N LEU A 581 -21.16 30.81 -13.33
CA LEU A 581 -21.40 30.62 -14.76
C LEU A 581 -22.89 30.84 -15.06
N ARG A 582 -23.21 31.93 -15.74
CA ARG A 582 -24.55 32.18 -16.27
C ARG A 582 -24.63 31.60 -17.68
N LEU A 583 -25.06 30.34 -17.78
CA LEU A 583 -25.19 29.67 -19.08
C LEU A 583 -26.32 30.32 -19.89
N PRO A 584 -26.09 30.65 -21.18
CA PRO A 584 -27.12 31.23 -22.01
C PRO A 584 -28.24 30.20 -22.27
N SER A 585 -29.48 30.69 -22.34
CA SER A 585 -30.67 29.87 -22.63
C SER A 585 -30.70 29.37 -24.08
N LYS A 586 -30.13 30.17 -25.01
CA LYS A 586 -29.95 29.86 -26.44
C LYS A 586 -28.47 30.09 -26.83
N GLY A 587 -27.94 29.29 -27.75
CA GLY A 587 -26.54 29.39 -28.22
C GLY A 587 -25.54 28.46 -27.53
N PRO A 588 -24.25 28.51 -27.92
CA PRO A 588 -23.24 27.55 -27.47
C PRO A 588 -22.86 27.74 -26.00
N LYS A 589 -23.08 26.69 -25.19
CA LYS A 589 -22.66 26.63 -23.78
C LYS A 589 -21.18 26.28 -23.70
N ARG A 590 -20.31 27.29 -23.78
CA ARG A 590 -18.85 27.10 -23.80
C ARG A 590 -18.17 27.98 -22.77
N LEU A 591 -17.14 27.46 -22.11
CA LEU A 591 -16.18 28.21 -21.31
C LEU A 591 -14.97 28.51 -22.19
N ILE A 592 -14.52 29.77 -22.25
CA ILE A 592 -13.33 30.15 -23.01
C ILE A 592 -12.31 30.75 -22.06
N LEU A 593 -11.12 30.15 -22.03
CA LEU A 593 -9.96 30.62 -21.29
C LEU A 593 -9.02 31.33 -22.26
N GLN A 594 -8.89 32.65 -22.14
CA GLN A 594 -8.06 33.47 -23.02
C GLN A 594 -6.81 33.97 -22.29
N VAL A 595 -5.67 33.94 -22.98
CA VAL A 595 -4.43 34.59 -22.56
C VAL A 595 -4.02 35.59 -23.62
N ASP A 596 -3.96 36.86 -23.22
CA ASP A 596 -3.62 38.00 -24.04
C ASP A 596 -2.20 38.47 -23.70
N PRO A 597 -1.33 38.74 -24.70
CA PRO A 597 0.04 39.21 -24.48
C PRO A 597 0.11 40.66 -23.96
N ALA A 598 -1.03 41.37 -23.90
CA ALA A 598 -1.19 42.72 -23.35
C ALA A 598 -0.18 43.74 -23.89
N HIS A 599 0.13 43.68 -25.19
CA HIS A 599 1.18 44.50 -25.84
C HIS A 599 1.03 46.00 -25.55
N ASP A 600 -0.19 46.53 -25.63
CA ASP A 600 -0.45 47.97 -25.47
C ASP A 600 -0.21 48.50 -24.05
N ASN A 601 -0.18 47.62 -23.04
CA ASN A 601 -0.15 47.99 -21.62
C ASN A 601 0.97 47.30 -20.85
N ARG A 602 2.09 46.97 -21.51
CA ARG A 602 3.22 46.31 -20.86
C ARG A 602 3.96 47.28 -19.93
N PRO A 603 4.32 46.86 -18.71
CA PRO A 603 5.05 47.71 -17.80
C PRO A 603 6.54 47.75 -18.20
N PRO A 604 7.27 48.82 -17.84
CA PRO A 604 8.71 48.90 -18.03
C PRO A 604 9.43 47.69 -17.40
N GLY A 605 10.33 47.07 -18.16
CA GLY A 605 11.10 45.89 -17.72
C GLY A 605 10.45 44.52 -18.02
N ALA A 606 9.21 44.49 -18.54
CA ALA A 606 8.67 43.29 -19.19
C ALA A 606 9.33 43.05 -20.56
N ASP A 607 9.30 41.81 -21.04
CA ASP A 607 9.89 41.49 -22.35
C ASP A 607 9.25 42.28 -23.50
N PRO A 608 10.04 42.70 -24.50
CA PRO A 608 9.48 43.10 -25.78
C PRO A 608 8.83 41.87 -26.44
N LEU A 609 7.65 42.05 -27.03
CA LEU A 609 6.87 40.98 -27.68
C LEU A 609 6.49 39.82 -26.74
N ASN A 610 5.87 38.77 -27.28
CA ASN A 610 5.29 37.67 -26.52
C ASN A 610 6.27 36.51 -26.23
N ILE A 611 7.59 36.71 -26.35
CA ILE A 611 8.60 35.63 -26.36
C ILE A 611 8.52 34.72 -25.11
N ARG A 612 8.33 35.31 -23.92
CA ARG A 612 8.24 34.57 -22.64
C ARG A 612 6.84 34.55 -22.03
N ASP A 613 5.80 34.78 -22.83
CA ASP A 613 4.41 34.83 -22.36
C ASP A 613 3.80 33.43 -22.16
N LYS A 614 4.45 32.61 -21.34
CA LYS A 614 4.04 31.24 -21.03
C LYS A 614 3.20 31.25 -19.74
N LEU A 615 1.88 31.13 -19.89
CA LEU A 615 0.95 31.11 -18.78
C LEU A 615 0.46 29.69 -18.50
N ASP A 616 0.36 29.35 -17.22
CA ASP A 616 -0.31 28.16 -16.74
C ASP A 616 -1.68 28.51 -16.14
N TRP A 617 -2.72 27.83 -16.62
CA TRP A 617 -4.01 27.70 -15.94
C TRP A 617 -3.87 26.58 -14.90
N LEU A 618 -3.69 26.96 -13.63
CA LEU A 618 -3.29 26.10 -12.52
C LEU A 618 -4.50 25.64 -11.70
N ASP A 619 -4.60 24.32 -11.49
CA ASP A 619 -5.71 23.67 -10.79
C ASP A 619 -7.14 24.09 -11.25
N PRO A 620 -7.43 24.26 -12.57
CA PRO A 620 -8.73 24.71 -13.04
C PRO A 620 -9.82 23.68 -12.71
N GLN A 621 -10.96 24.15 -12.21
CA GLN A 621 -12.08 23.34 -11.75
C GLN A 621 -13.42 23.90 -12.23
N LEU A 622 -14.32 22.99 -12.60
CA LEU A 622 -15.71 23.28 -12.88
C LEU A 622 -16.58 22.80 -11.71
N GLY A 623 -17.33 23.72 -11.12
CA GLY A 623 -18.35 23.44 -10.12
C GLY A 623 -19.67 23.10 -10.80
N LEU A 624 -20.25 21.95 -10.44
CA LEU A 624 -21.53 21.47 -10.95
C LEU A 624 -22.61 21.63 -9.88
N ASP A 625 -23.83 21.85 -10.33
CA ASP A 625 -25.02 21.75 -9.49
C ASP A 625 -25.24 20.28 -9.09
N MET A 626 -25.10 19.98 -7.80
CA MET A 626 -25.16 18.60 -7.28
C MET A 626 -26.50 17.92 -7.55
N ALA A 627 -27.62 18.64 -7.45
CA ALA A 627 -28.94 18.05 -7.68
C ALA A 627 -29.11 17.64 -9.15
N LYS A 628 -28.80 18.56 -10.07
CA LYS A 628 -28.84 18.27 -11.52
C LYS A 628 -27.84 17.18 -11.92
N LEU A 629 -26.66 17.16 -11.30
CA LEU A 629 -25.66 16.11 -11.51
C LEU A 629 -26.20 14.75 -11.07
N GLN A 630 -26.80 14.65 -9.88
CA GLN A 630 -27.41 13.42 -9.39
C GLN A 630 -28.52 12.92 -10.32
N ASP A 631 -29.31 13.82 -10.91
CA ASP A 631 -30.35 13.44 -11.86
C ASP A 631 -29.78 12.88 -13.18
N GLU A 632 -28.70 13.49 -13.70
CA GLU A 632 -27.98 12.93 -14.86
C GLU A 632 -27.37 11.56 -14.54
N VAL A 633 -26.78 11.38 -13.36
CA VAL A 633 -26.19 10.11 -12.95
C VAL A 633 -27.28 9.04 -12.79
N ARG A 634 -28.37 9.34 -12.06
CA ARG A 634 -29.51 8.42 -11.86
C ARG A 634 -30.08 7.90 -13.17
N ARG A 635 -30.26 8.78 -14.17
CA ARG A 635 -30.76 8.40 -15.51
C ARG A 635 -29.86 7.38 -16.23
N ARG A 636 -28.57 7.29 -15.86
CA ARG A 636 -27.59 6.42 -16.53
C ARG A 636 -27.21 5.17 -15.75
N ILE A 637 -27.49 5.13 -14.44
CA ILE A 637 -27.19 3.96 -13.58
C ILE A 637 -27.76 2.67 -14.19
N GLY A 638 -29.01 2.73 -14.66
CA GLY A 638 -29.72 1.62 -15.30
C GLY A 638 -28.91 0.94 -16.42
N GLN A 639 -28.17 1.73 -17.19
CA GLN A 639 -27.40 1.26 -18.34
C GLN A 639 -26.01 0.70 -17.95
N ARG A 640 -25.51 1.03 -16.75
CA ARG A 640 -24.15 0.66 -16.33
C ARG A 640 -24.10 -0.64 -15.55
N ILE A 641 -25.19 -1.03 -14.87
CA ILE A 641 -25.30 -2.37 -14.30
C ILE A 641 -25.63 -3.35 -15.43
N GLN A 642 -24.77 -4.34 -15.61
CA GLN A 642 -24.86 -5.26 -16.74
C GLN A 642 -26.16 -6.02 -16.81
N ALA A 643 -26.59 -6.58 -15.67
CA ALA A 643 -27.86 -7.29 -15.58
C ALA A 643 -29.08 -6.43 -15.93
N TRP A 644 -28.96 -5.10 -15.95
CA TRP A 644 -30.09 -4.21 -16.17
C TRP A 644 -30.19 -3.72 -17.62
N GLN A 645 -29.28 -4.15 -18.49
CA GLN A 645 -29.31 -3.75 -19.89
C GLN A 645 -30.57 -4.27 -20.59
N GLY A 646 -31.28 -3.36 -21.26
CA GLY A 646 -32.57 -3.65 -21.90
C GLY A 646 -33.77 -3.64 -20.93
N TRP A 647 -33.55 -3.36 -19.64
CA TRP A 647 -34.60 -3.20 -18.65
C TRP A 647 -34.74 -1.73 -18.25
N THR A 648 -35.98 -1.30 -18.03
CA THR A 648 -36.30 -0.01 -17.44
C THR A 648 -36.15 -0.13 -15.93
N VAL A 649 -35.26 0.70 -15.35
CA VAL A 649 -35.01 0.70 -13.92
C VAL A 649 -35.75 1.86 -13.28
N THR A 650 -36.64 1.56 -12.35
CA THR A 650 -37.38 2.57 -11.58
C THR A 650 -36.85 2.60 -10.15
N LEU A 651 -36.29 3.76 -9.79
CA LEU A 651 -35.91 4.11 -8.42
C LEU A 651 -36.90 5.17 -7.93
N ASP A 652 -37.75 4.81 -6.97
CA ASP A 652 -38.77 5.71 -6.43
C ASP A 652 -38.10 6.91 -5.73
N GLN A 653 -38.58 8.13 -5.97
CA GLN A 653 -38.01 9.34 -5.35
C GLN A 653 -38.14 9.35 -3.82
N ARG A 654 -39.17 8.69 -3.28
CA ARG A 654 -39.37 8.48 -1.83
C ARG A 654 -38.52 7.32 -1.30
N GLY A 655 -37.95 6.49 -2.18
CA GLY A 655 -37.09 5.38 -1.84
C GLY A 655 -35.68 5.83 -1.43
N VAL A 656 -35.10 5.13 -0.45
CA VAL A 656 -33.71 5.32 -0.04
C VAL A 656 -32.86 4.20 -0.61
N TYR A 657 -32.07 4.51 -1.64
CA TYR A 657 -31.18 3.55 -2.29
C TYR A 657 -29.71 3.81 -1.91
N THR A 658 -29.11 2.87 -1.19
CA THR A 658 -27.68 2.94 -0.81
C THR A 658 -26.83 2.07 -1.72
N TRP A 659 -25.65 2.57 -2.09
CA TRP A 659 -24.73 1.91 -3.01
C TRP A 659 -23.40 1.63 -2.34
N THR A 660 -22.79 0.48 -2.63
CA THR A 660 -21.41 0.18 -2.23
C THR A 660 -20.69 -0.68 -3.27
N GLY A 661 -19.37 -0.68 -3.25
CA GLY A 661 -18.57 -1.66 -3.98
C GLY A 661 -18.26 -2.87 -3.10
N TYR A 662 -18.33 -4.05 -3.68
CA TYR A 662 -17.90 -5.31 -3.06
C TYR A 662 -16.85 -5.98 -3.94
N LEU A 663 -15.66 -6.19 -3.41
CA LEU A 663 -14.61 -6.93 -4.10
C LEU A 663 -14.85 -8.42 -3.91
N ASP A 664 -15.45 -9.07 -4.91
CA ASP A 664 -15.64 -10.52 -4.91
C ASP A 664 -14.31 -11.20 -5.24
N LYS A 665 -13.65 -11.79 -4.22
CA LYS A 665 -12.35 -12.48 -4.35
C LYS A 665 -12.48 -13.95 -4.76
N THR A 666 -13.70 -14.46 -4.87
CA THR A 666 -13.96 -15.89 -5.07
C THR A 666 -14.14 -16.27 -6.55
N GLU A 667 -14.14 -15.29 -7.44
CA GLU A 667 -14.21 -15.53 -8.89
C GLU A 667 -12.80 -15.86 -9.43
N GLY A 668 -12.71 -16.96 -10.19
CA GLY A 668 -11.50 -17.74 -10.49
C GLY A 668 -10.29 -17.09 -11.17
N SER A 669 -10.16 -15.76 -11.21
CA SER A 669 -8.92 -15.09 -11.60
C SER A 669 -7.92 -14.94 -10.46
N GLY A 670 -8.31 -15.26 -9.21
CA GLY A 670 -7.50 -15.00 -8.01
C GLY A 670 -7.41 -13.51 -7.64
N ALA A 671 -7.68 -12.61 -8.59
CA ALA A 671 -7.63 -11.16 -8.42
C ALA A 671 -8.94 -10.55 -7.90
N GLY A 672 -10.05 -11.25 -8.11
CA GLY A 672 -11.40 -10.80 -7.80
C GLY A 672 -11.92 -9.73 -8.76
N CYS A 673 -13.14 -9.25 -8.54
CA CYS A 673 -13.74 -8.15 -9.30
C CYS A 673 -14.66 -7.30 -8.40
N PHE A 674 -14.77 -6.00 -8.67
CA PHE A 674 -15.74 -5.17 -7.97
C PHE A 674 -17.14 -5.34 -8.55
N ARG A 675 -18.07 -5.71 -7.67
CA ARG A 675 -19.50 -5.71 -7.92
C ARG A 675 -20.12 -4.46 -7.30
N THR A 676 -20.96 -3.79 -8.08
CA THR A 676 -21.81 -2.70 -7.56
C THR A 676 -22.96 -3.36 -6.80
N MET A 677 -23.10 -2.99 -5.54
CA MET A 677 -24.18 -3.45 -4.70
C MET A 677 -25.17 -2.32 -4.43
N ILE A 678 -26.46 -2.67 -4.42
CA ILE A 678 -27.56 -1.78 -4.08
C ILE A 678 -28.36 -2.33 -2.92
N ARG A 679 -28.75 -1.44 -2.01
CA ARG A 679 -29.72 -1.66 -0.95
C ARG A 679 -30.91 -0.73 -1.18
N ALA A 680 -32.11 -1.29 -1.24
CA ALA A 680 -33.37 -0.55 -1.28
C ALA A 680 -33.97 -0.46 0.14
N GLN A 681 -34.40 0.73 0.55
CA GLN A 681 -35.06 1.00 1.83
C GLN A 681 -36.30 1.88 1.58
N GLY A 682 -37.39 1.61 2.30
CA GLY A 682 -38.66 2.34 2.16
C GLY A 682 -39.45 1.99 0.90
N GLN A 683 -38.81 1.97 -0.28
CA GLN A 683 -39.43 1.60 -1.56
C GLN A 683 -38.60 0.57 -2.32
N PRO A 684 -39.23 -0.41 -3.00
CA PRO A 684 -38.53 -1.46 -3.71
C PRO A 684 -37.78 -0.90 -4.93
N LEU A 685 -36.71 -1.58 -5.33
CA LEU A 685 -36.13 -1.40 -6.67
C LEU A 685 -37.01 -2.18 -7.66
N ARG A 686 -37.42 -1.55 -8.76
CA ARG A 686 -38.20 -2.21 -9.82
C ARG A 686 -37.42 -2.23 -11.13
N LEU A 687 -37.44 -3.38 -11.80
CA LEU A 687 -36.94 -3.55 -13.16
C LEU A 687 -38.09 -4.03 -14.03
N SER A 688 -38.44 -3.30 -15.08
CA SER A 688 -39.51 -3.69 -15.99
C SER A 688 -39.01 -3.80 -17.42
N ARG A 689 -39.56 -4.75 -18.17
CA ARG A 689 -39.29 -4.92 -19.60
C ARG A 689 -40.51 -5.50 -20.29
N GLU A 690 -40.92 -4.85 -21.36
CA GLU A 690 -41.84 -5.44 -22.32
C GLU A 690 -41.04 -6.29 -23.31
N MET A 691 -41.43 -7.55 -23.49
CA MET A 691 -40.79 -8.43 -24.47
C MET A 691 -41.71 -9.56 -24.94
N THR A 692 -41.46 -10.04 -26.16
CA THR A 692 -42.05 -11.27 -26.66
C THR A 692 -41.20 -12.46 -26.19
N ILE A 693 -41.82 -13.41 -25.51
CA ILE A 693 -41.12 -14.64 -25.08
C ILE A 693 -40.92 -15.53 -26.29
N ALA A 694 -39.68 -15.88 -26.62
CA ALA A 694 -39.40 -16.72 -27.77
C ALA A 694 -40.06 -18.12 -27.61
N PRO A 695 -40.44 -18.80 -28.71
CA PRO A 695 -41.11 -20.11 -28.62
C PRO A 695 -40.34 -21.18 -27.83
N GLY A 696 -39.01 -21.09 -27.80
CA GLY A 696 -38.14 -22.00 -27.05
C GLY A 696 -37.82 -21.56 -25.62
N ASP A 697 -38.12 -20.32 -25.23
CA ASP A 697 -37.74 -19.77 -23.93
C ASP A 697 -38.71 -20.22 -22.84
N ASN A 698 -38.16 -20.86 -21.81
CA ASN A 698 -38.93 -21.53 -20.76
C ASN A 698 -38.79 -20.86 -19.42
N TRP A 699 -37.73 -20.09 -19.22
CA TRP A 699 -37.33 -19.58 -17.92
C TRP A 699 -36.87 -18.12 -18.03
N LEU A 700 -37.25 -17.30 -17.06
CA LEU A 700 -36.52 -16.08 -16.73
C LEU A 700 -35.43 -16.46 -15.72
N VAL A 701 -34.18 -16.22 -16.06
CA VAL A 701 -33.02 -16.49 -15.21
C VAL A 701 -32.53 -15.16 -14.63
N VAL A 702 -32.47 -15.09 -13.29
CA VAL A 702 -32.03 -13.90 -12.55
C VAL A 702 -30.82 -14.26 -11.70
N HIS A 703 -29.65 -13.79 -12.11
CA HIS A 703 -28.42 -13.94 -11.33
C HIS A 703 -28.25 -12.74 -10.40
N VAL A 704 -28.62 -12.95 -9.14
CA VAL A 704 -28.47 -12.00 -8.04
C VAL A 704 -27.73 -12.67 -6.91
N GLY A 705 -26.85 -11.93 -6.22
CA GLY A 705 -26.01 -12.50 -5.17
C GLY A 705 -25.82 -11.60 -3.97
N VAL A 706 -25.23 -12.19 -2.92
CA VAL A 706 -24.89 -11.55 -1.65
C VAL A 706 -23.40 -11.71 -1.34
N PRO A 707 -22.79 -10.82 -0.53
CA PRO A 707 -21.38 -10.95 -0.18
C PRO A 707 -21.10 -12.27 0.54
N THR A 708 -20.06 -12.99 0.13
CA THR A 708 -19.68 -14.28 0.74
C THR A 708 -19.26 -14.10 2.20
N GLY A 709 -19.58 -15.08 3.05
CA GLY A 709 -19.16 -15.10 4.46
C GLY A 709 -20.05 -14.31 5.43
N ARG A 710 -21.20 -13.81 4.98
CA ARG A 710 -22.25 -13.29 5.87
C ARG A 710 -23.49 -14.18 5.76
N SER A 711 -23.83 -14.86 6.86
CA SER A 711 -25.14 -15.51 7.00
C SER A 711 -26.22 -14.44 6.89
N LEU A 712 -27.09 -14.56 5.90
CA LEU A 712 -28.34 -13.82 5.82
C LEU A 712 -29.45 -14.82 5.53
N GLN A 713 -30.44 -14.88 6.43
CA GLN A 713 -31.74 -15.49 6.15
C GLN A 713 -32.35 -14.84 4.89
N PRO A 714 -33.11 -15.59 4.08
CA PRO A 714 -33.12 -15.37 2.63
C PRO A 714 -33.86 -14.09 2.21
N LYS A 715 -33.27 -13.42 1.21
CA LYS A 715 -33.82 -12.24 0.53
C LYS A 715 -34.70 -12.67 -0.63
N THR A 716 -35.75 -11.92 -0.96
CA THR A 716 -36.70 -12.30 -2.01
C THR A 716 -36.61 -11.39 -3.22
N ILE A 717 -36.78 -11.99 -4.39
CA ILE A 717 -37.12 -11.30 -5.64
C ILE A 717 -38.50 -11.79 -6.07
N THR A 718 -39.39 -10.84 -6.35
CA THR A 718 -40.73 -11.11 -6.89
C THR A 718 -40.75 -10.79 -8.37
N LEU A 719 -41.37 -11.64 -9.18
CA LEU A 719 -41.63 -11.39 -10.59
C LEU A 719 -43.14 -11.20 -10.79
N HIS A 720 -43.53 -10.14 -11.49
CA HIS A 720 -44.85 -10.00 -12.08
C HIS A 720 -44.77 -10.20 -13.60
N VAL A 721 -45.78 -10.85 -14.17
CA VAL A 721 -45.96 -10.97 -15.62
C VAL A 721 -47.35 -10.45 -15.95
N GLY A 722 -47.43 -9.25 -16.54
CA GLY A 722 -48.67 -8.47 -16.53
C GLY A 722 -49.11 -8.20 -15.09
N ASP A 723 -50.39 -8.44 -14.80
CA ASP A 723 -50.95 -8.25 -13.44
C ASP A 723 -50.72 -9.46 -12.53
N GLN A 724 -50.17 -10.56 -13.04
CA GLN A 724 -49.98 -11.79 -12.27
C GLN A 724 -48.65 -11.79 -11.52
N GLU A 725 -48.69 -11.88 -10.20
CA GLU A 725 -47.51 -12.18 -9.38
C GLU A 725 -47.13 -13.67 -9.49
N ILE A 726 -45.86 -13.94 -9.74
CA ILE A 726 -45.24 -15.26 -9.61
C ILE A 726 -44.59 -15.35 -8.24
N GLN A 727 -44.74 -16.50 -7.58
CA GLN A 727 -44.27 -16.75 -6.22
C GLN A 727 -42.86 -16.18 -5.97
N PRO A 728 -42.69 -15.35 -4.92
CA PRO A 728 -41.39 -14.78 -4.58
C PRO A 728 -40.33 -15.86 -4.37
N GLN A 729 -39.17 -15.67 -5.01
CA GLN A 729 -38.06 -16.60 -4.95
C GLN A 729 -37.01 -16.12 -3.95
N LYS A 730 -36.54 -17.02 -3.10
CA LYS A 730 -35.49 -16.78 -2.11
C LYS A 730 -34.11 -16.87 -2.76
N ILE A 731 -33.27 -15.86 -2.57
CA ILE A 731 -31.88 -15.84 -3.06
C ILE A 731 -31.10 -16.94 -2.34
N PRO A 732 -30.54 -17.92 -3.06
CA PRO A 732 -29.80 -19.02 -2.45
C PRO A 732 -28.47 -18.53 -1.88
N THR A 733 -28.06 -19.11 -0.77
CA THR A 733 -26.75 -18.85 -0.17
C THR A 733 -25.66 -19.48 -1.01
N ARG A 734 -24.67 -18.67 -1.40
CA ARG A 734 -23.50 -19.16 -2.12
C ARG A 734 -22.61 -19.99 -1.21
N GLN A 735 -22.36 -21.24 -1.62
CA GLN A 735 -21.45 -22.14 -0.94
C GLN A 735 -19.98 -21.75 -1.21
N ALA A 736 -19.09 -22.04 -0.27
CA ALA A 736 -17.67 -21.64 -0.36
C ALA A 736 -16.94 -22.22 -1.58
N TRP A 737 -17.36 -23.40 -2.05
CA TRP A 737 -16.81 -24.07 -3.24
C TRP A 737 -17.45 -23.57 -4.55
N GLN A 738 -18.61 -22.90 -4.49
CA GLN A 738 -19.28 -22.39 -5.68
C GLN A 738 -18.56 -21.15 -6.21
N ARG A 739 -18.17 -21.20 -7.49
CA ARG A 739 -17.67 -20.03 -8.22
C ARG A 739 -18.77 -18.99 -8.50
N LEU A 740 -20.04 -19.39 -8.47
CA LEU A 740 -21.19 -18.58 -8.84
C LEU A 740 -22.35 -18.80 -7.87
N ASP A 741 -23.14 -17.75 -7.62
CA ASP A 741 -24.44 -17.92 -6.97
C ASP A 741 -25.37 -18.74 -7.87
N ALA A 742 -26.16 -19.64 -7.28
CA ALA A 742 -27.23 -20.28 -8.02
C ALA A 742 -28.27 -19.21 -8.43
N PRO A 743 -28.67 -19.14 -9.70
CA PRO A 743 -29.64 -18.14 -10.13
C PRO A 743 -31.03 -18.43 -9.58
N LEU A 744 -31.87 -17.40 -9.54
CA LEU A 744 -33.31 -17.59 -9.45
C LEU A 744 -33.84 -17.93 -10.84
N VAL A 745 -34.83 -18.81 -10.90
CA VAL A 745 -35.52 -19.13 -12.15
C VAL A 745 -37.02 -18.94 -11.96
N PHE A 746 -37.67 -18.33 -12.94
CA PHE A 746 -39.12 -18.18 -12.98
C PHE A 746 -39.67 -18.81 -14.26
N PRO A 747 -40.74 -19.63 -14.16
CA PRO A 747 -41.31 -20.29 -15.33
C PRO A 747 -41.99 -19.29 -16.26
N LEU A 748 -41.61 -19.33 -17.55
CA LEU A 748 -42.18 -18.52 -18.63
C LEU A 748 -42.91 -19.35 -19.70
N ALA A 749 -42.91 -20.68 -19.61
CA ALA A 749 -43.45 -21.57 -20.64
C ALA A 749 -44.90 -21.23 -21.06
N LYS A 750 -45.76 -20.77 -20.14
CA LYS A 750 -47.15 -20.37 -20.42
C LYS A 750 -47.30 -19.08 -21.26
N TYR A 751 -46.19 -18.36 -21.44
CA TYR A 751 -46.13 -17.08 -22.17
C TYR A 751 -45.37 -17.18 -23.49
N ARG A 752 -44.92 -18.37 -23.92
CA ARG A 752 -44.24 -18.57 -25.22
C ARG A 752 -45.04 -17.95 -26.37
N GLY A 753 -44.36 -17.20 -27.22
CA GLY A 753 -44.95 -16.48 -28.36
C GLY A 753 -45.78 -15.25 -27.98
N LYS A 754 -46.05 -15.00 -26.70
CA LYS A 754 -46.84 -13.85 -26.23
C LYS A 754 -45.92 -12.67 -25.93
N LYS A 755 -46.41 -11.47 -26.23
CA LYS A 755 -45.84 -10.21 -25.76
C LYS A 755 -46.31 -9.98 -24.32
N VAL A 756 -45.38 -9.85 -23.38
CA VAL A 756 -45.68 -9.66 -21.96
C VAL A 756 -44.82 -8.57 -21.35
N THR A 757 -45.33 -7.95 -20.29
CA THR A 757 -44.55 -7.06 -19.42
C THR A 757 -44.03 -7.87 -18.24
N LEU A 758 -42.72 -7.99 -18.10
CA LEU A 758 -42.06 -8.57 -16.94
C LEU A 758 -41.66 -7.46 -15.98
N GLU A 759 -42.00 -7.58 -14.69
CA GLU A 759 -41.55 -6.67 -13.65
C GLU A 759 -40.91 -7.43 -12.48
N LEU A 760 -39.63 -7.18 -12.21
CA LEU A 760 -38.92 -7.71 -11.05
C LEU A 760 -38.89 -6.67 -9.93
N LYS A 761 -39.20 -7.10 -8.71
CA LYS A 761 -39.11 -6.29 -7.50
C LYS A 761 -38.09 -6.87 -6.54
N GLN A 762 -37.13 -6.03 -6.13
CA GLN A 762 -36.29 -6.30 -4.96
C GLN A 762 -36.95 -5.73 -3.71
N ALA A 763 -37.11 -6.56 -2.68
CA ALA A 763 -37.70 -6.17 -1.40
C ALA A 763 -36.92 -5.05 -0.66
N THR A 764 -37.60 -4.36 0.26
CA THR A 764 -37.10 -3.20 1.03
C THR A 764 -36.43 -3.57 2.35
N ASP A 765 -35.91 -4.79 2.46
CA ASP A 765 -35.36 -5.39 3.68
C ASP A 765 -34.06 -4.73 4.22
N GLY A 766 -33.58 -3.67 3.57
CA GLY A 766 -32.40 -2.94 3.97
C GLY A 766 -31.09 -3.73 3.80
N LYS A 767 -31.04 -4.73 2.92
CA LYS A 767 -29.81 -5.49 2.63
C LYS A 767 -29.23 -5.16 1.25
N PHE A 768 -27.90 -5.31 1.13
CA PHE A 768 -27.19 -5.09 -0.13
C PHE A 768 -27.24 -6.32 -1.05
N LEU A 769 -27.57 -6.12 -2.32
CA LEU A 769 -27.56 -7.12 -3.40
C LEU A 769 -26.68 -6.65 -4.56
N TYR A 770 -26.02 -7.58 -5.26
CA TYR A 770 -25.47 -7.30 -6.59
C TYR A 770 -26.23 -8.08 -7.65
N TRP A 771 -26.39 -7.45 -8.81
CA TRP A 771 -27.03 -8.04 -9.99
C TRP A 771 -25.97 -8.36 -11.03
N ARG A 772 -25.94 -9.62 -11.47
CA ARG A 772 -24.91 -10.14 -12.38
C ARG A 772 -25.46 -10.32 -13.79
N ASP A 773 -26.61 -10.97 -13.90
CA ASP A 773 -27.23 -11.29 -15.18
C ASP A 773 -28.76 -11.40 -15.05
N LEU A 774 -29.46 -11.17 -16.16
CA LEU A 774 -30.91 -11.20 -16.24
C LEU A 774 -31.35 -11.43 -17.70
N GLY A 775 -31.92 -12.59 -17.98
CA GLY A 775 -32.29 -12.97 -19.34
C GLY A 775 -33.24 -14.17 -19.39
N THR A 776 -33.75 -14.48 -20.58
CA THR A 776 -34.55 -15.68 -20.82
C THR A 776 -33.66 -16.85 -21.21
N SER A 777 -34.08 -18.07 -20.90
CA SER A 777 -33.35 -19.29 -21.25
C SER A 777 -34.31 -20.40 -21.69
N LYS A 778 -33.85 -21.23 -22.63
CA LYS A 778 -34.54 -22.45 -23.07
C LYS A 778 -34.46 -23.56 -22.01
N GLU A 779 -33.36 -23.63 -21.27
CA GLU A 779 -33.08 -24.68 -20.30
C GLU A 779 -32.80 -24.11 -18.91
N LEU A 780 -32.98 -24.94 -17.88
CA LEU A 780 -32.60 -24.57 -16.52
C LEU A 780 -31.07 -24.46 -16.40
N PRO A 781 -30.54 -23.39 -15.81
CA PRO A 781 -29.10 -23.24 -15.61
C PRO A 781 -28.50 -24.42 -14.82
N PRO A 782 -27.33 -24.94 -15.22
CA PRO A 782 -26.55 -25.93 -14.49
C PRO A 782 -26.47 -25.69 -12.97
N ALA A 783 -26.15 -24.45 -12.57
CA ALA A 783 -26.02 -24.07 -11.17
C ALA A 783 -27.34 -24.15 -10.38
N TYR A 784 -28.48 -23.85 -11.02
CA TYR A 784 -29.80 -23.98 -10.39
C TYR A 784 -30.14 -25.45 -10.14
N ARG A 785 -29.92 -26.32 -11.13
CA ARG A 785 -30.17 -27.77 -10.98
C ARG A 785 -29.33 -28.38 -9.87
N LEU A 786 -28.06 -28.00 -9.76
CA LEU A 786 -27.22 -28.44 -8.65
C LEU A 786 -27.78 -27.99 -7.31
N ALA A 787 -28.22 -26.74 -7.17
CA ALA A 787 -28.83 -26.25 -5.94
C ALA A 787 -30.09 -27.07 -5.57
N GLN A 788 -30.95 -27.37 -6.54
CA GLN A 788 -32.12 -28.22 -6.33
C GLN A 788 -31.76 -29.65 -5.89
N ILE A 789 -30.73 -30.24 -6.49
CA ILE A 789 -30.25 -31.58 -6.12
C ILE A 789 -29.71 -31.62 -4.69
N LEU A 790 -28.96 -30.58 -4.27
CA LEU A 790 -28.48 -30.47 -2.89
C LEU A 790 -29.62 -30.34 -1.88
N VAL A 791 -30.68 -29.60 -2.23
CA VAL A 791 -31.91 -29.50 -1.42
C VAL A 791 -32.63 -30.84 -1.34
N LEU A 792 -32.82 -31.53 -2.49
CA LEU A 792 -33.44 -32.85 -2.54
C LEU A 792 -32.68 -33.90 -1.72
N ALA A 793 -31.34 -33.83 -1.72
CA ALA A 793 -30.50 -34.68 -0.91
C ALA A 793 -30.59 -34.38 0.61
N LYS A 794 -31.24 -33.27 1.02
CA LYS A 794 -31.16 -32.70 2.38
C LYS A 794 -29.71 -32.41 2.81
N LYS A 795 -28.87 -31.99 1.85
CA LYS A 795 -27.42 -31.76 2.01
C LYS A 795 -27.02 -30.33 1.61
N SER A 796 -27.83 -29.34 1.97
CA SER A 796 -27.57 -27.93 1.61
C SER A 796 -26.22 -27.40 2.09
N ASP A 797 -25.66 -27.99 3.14
CA ASP A 797 -24.38 -27.57 3.76
C ASP A 797 -23.19 -28.48 3.41
N LEU A 798 -23.39 -29.50 2.55
CA LEU A 798 -22.31 -30.42 2.18
C LEU A 798 -21.24 -29.69 1.36
N GLN A 799 -20.00 -29.75 1.87
CA GLN A 799 -18.84 -29.25 1.14
C GLN A 799 -18.37 -30.29 0.14
N VAL A 800 -18.57 -30.02 -1.15
CA VAL A 800 -18.06 -30.85 -2.24
C VAL A 800 -16.74 -30.32 -2.76
N SER A 801 -15.91 -31.20 -3.31
CA SER A 801 -14.70 -30.79 -4.02
C SER A 801 -15.06 -29.96 -5.26
N TYR A 802 -14.16 -29.07 -5.70
CA TYR A 802 -14.39 -28.27 -6.91
C TYR A 802 -14.68 -29.12 -8.15
N GLY A 803 -13.97 -30.25 -8.31
CA GLY A 803 -14.17 -31.19 -9.42
C GLY A 803 -15.55 -31.83 -9.41
N LEU A 804 -16.00 -32.30 -8.23
CA LEU A 804 -17.35 -32.82 -8.03
C LEU A 804 -18.41 -31.74 -8.29
N GLY A 805 -18.25 -30.54 -7.72
CA GLY A 805 -19.18 -29.43 -7.93
C GLY A 805 -19.37 -29.06 -9.41
N ARG A 806 -18.29 -29.03 -10.20
CA ARG A 806 -18.33 -28.82 -11.66
C ARG A 806 -19.03 -29.95 -12.40
N ALA A 807 -18.75 -31.19 -12.04
CA ALA A 807 -19.36 -32.33 -12.68
C ALA A 807 -20.87 -32.41 -12.41
N LEU A 808 -21.30 -32.17 -11.17
CA LEU A 808 -22.72 -32.17 -10.83
C LEU A 808 -23.53 -31.07 -11.55
N GLN A 809 -22.85 -30.06 -12.12
CA GLN A 809 -23.47 -29.05 -12.98
C GLN A 809 -23.69 -29.53 -14.42
N LEU A 810 -22.96 -30.56 -14.88
CA LEU A 810 -23.07 -31.07 -16.24
C LEU A 810 -24.49 -31.56 -16.54
N LEU A 811 -24.94 -31.22 -17.74
CA LEU A 811 -26.27 -31.53 -18.26
C LEU A 811 -26.48 -33.03 -18.38
N GLU A 812 -25.42 -33.69 -18.76
CA GLU A 812 -25.43 -35.04 -19.26
C GLU A 812 -25.51 -36.07 -18.12
N ILE A 813 -25.08 -35.70 -16.89
CA ILE A 813 -25.21 -36.57 -15.71
C ILE A 813 -26.66 -36.55 -15.20
N SER A 814 -27.24 -37.73 -14.99
CA SER A 814 -28.63 -37.83 -14.51
C SER A 814 -28.77 -37.36 -13.04
N ASN A 815 -29.97 -36.94 -12.64
CA ASN A 815 -30.21 -36.53 -11.24
C ASN A 815 -29.95 -37.68 -10.25
N GLN A 816 -30.23 -38.93 -10.65
CA GLN A 816 -30.00 -40.11 -9.82
C GLN A 816 -28.51 -40.36 -9.59
N GLU A 817 -27.70 -40.19 -10.64
CA GLU A 817 -26.23 -40.28 -10.55
C GLU A 817 -25.65 -39.17 -9.68
N LYS A 818 -26.17 -37.95 -9.81
CA LYS A 818 -25.76 -36.81 -8.98
C LYS A 818 -26.04 -37.03 -7.50
N LEU A 819 -27.21 -37.60 -7.17
CA LEU A 819 -27.57 -37.96 -5.80
C LEU A 819 -26.65 -39.05 -5.25
N ALA A 820 -26.38 -40.11 -6.04
CA ALA A 820 -25.45 -41.16 -5.67
C ALA A 820 -24.03 -40.62 -5.40
N ALA A 821 -23.54 -39.72 -6.25
CA ALA A 821 -22.22 -39.09 -6.09
C ALA A 821 -22.11 -38.24 -4.80
N LEU A 822 -23.19 -37.54 -4.43
CA LEU A 822 -23.26 -36.78 -3.17
C LEU A 822 -23.27 -37.70 -1.95
N GLU A 823 -24.05 -38.79 -2.00
CA GLU A 823 -24.12 -39.81 -0.94
C GLU A 823 -22.76 -40.49 -0.72
N ILE A 824 -22.06 -40.86 -1.79
CA ILE A 824 -20.70 -41.42 -1.73
C ILE A 824 -19.73 -40.44 -1.07
N THR A 825 -19.85 -39.15 -1.40
CA THR A 825 -18.95 -38.10 -0.87
C THR A 825 -19.15 -37.88 0.62
N GLU A 826 -20.39 -37.91 1.10
CA GLU A 826 -20.69 -37.80 2.53
C GLU A 826 -20.07 -38.95 3.34
N LEU A 827 -20.05 -40.15 2.77
CA LEU A 827 -19.59 -41.36 3.45
C LEU A 827 -18.07 -41.56 3.37
N GLY A 828 -17.32 -40.52 3.01
CA GLY A 828 -15.86 -40.54 2.96
C GLY A 828 -15.28 -41.07 1.63
N GLY A 829 -16.14 -41.37 0.65
CA GLY A 829 -15.70 -41.64 -0.72
C GLY A 829 -15.33 -40.34 -1.43
N VAL A 830 -14.43 -40.42 -2.42
CA VAL A 830 -14.14 -39.28 -3.28
C VAL A 830 -14.49 -39.61 -4.72
N VAL A 831 -15.55 -38.96 -5.18
CA VAL A 831 -15.97 -39.01 -6.58
C VAL A 831 -15.12 -38.00 -7.35
N ASN A 832 -14.23 -38.50 -8.20
CA ASN A 832 -13.31 -37.69 -8.98
C ASN A 832 -13.64 -37.79 -10.47
N PHE A 833 -14.21 -36.74 -11.00
CA PHE A 833 -14.34 -36.54 -12.42
C PHE A 833 -12.98 -36.02 -12.91
N ARG A 834 -12.25 -36.81 -13.71
CA ARG A 834 -10.89 -36.45 -14.13
C ARG A 834 -10.89 -35.06 -14.77
N ASN A 835 -9.98 -34.21 -14.30
CA ASN A 835 -9.69 -32.91 -14.88
C ASN A 835 -8.28 -33.01 -15.48
N ARG A 836 -8.18 -33.37 -16.77
CA ARG A 836 -6.95 -33.12 -17.52
C ARG A 836 -7.03 -31.70 -18.05
N ALA A 837 -6.06 -30.89 -17.65
CA ALA A 837 -5.94 -29.50 -18.05
C ALA A 837 -6.05 -29.36 -19.58
N VAL A 838 -6.91 -28.43 -20.02
CA VAL A 838 -7.11 -27.95 -21.40
C VAL A 838 -7.95 -28.86 -22.32
N GLY A 839 -9.18 -28.42 -22.64
CA GLY A 839 -10.06 -29.03 -23.65
C GLY A 839 -11.44 -29.44 -23.12
N ARG A 840 -12.51 -29.31 -23.92
CA ARG A 840 -13.88 -29.72 -23.59
C ARG A 840 -13.90 -31.18 -23.10
N ILE A 841 -14.59 -31.43 -21.99
CA ILE A 841 -14.90 -32.79 -21.51
C ILE A 841 -15.91 -33.40 -22.49
N SER A 842 -15.68 -34.59 -23.04
CA SER A 842 -16.77 -35.38 -23.63
C SER A 842 -17.51 -36.11 -22.52
N TYR A 843 -18.81 -36.28 -22.69
CA TYR A 843 -19.72 -36.94 -21.74
C TYR A 843 -19.27 -38.36 -21.33
N ASP A 844 -18.45 -39.02 -22.15
CA ASP A 844 -18.03 -40.41 -21.96
C ASP A 844 -17.05 -40.62 -20.78
N GLU A 845 -16.57 -39.55 -20.13
CA GLU A 845 -15.49 -39.62 -19.12
C GLU A 845 -15.97 -39.36 -17.67
N LEU A 846 -17.03 -40.03 -17.24
CA LEU A 846 -17.36 -40.18 -15.81
C LEU A 846 -16.45 -41.27 -15.19
N ALA A 847 -15.16 -40.98 -15.19
CA ALA A 847 -14.18 -42.06 -15.27
C ALA A 847 -13.75 -42.67 -13.94
N THR A 848 -13.95 -42.06 -12.75
CA THR A 848 -13.33 -42.62 -11.53
C THR A 848 -14.02 -42.28 -10.20
N VAL A 849 -14.36 -43.30 -9.40
CA VAL A 849 -14.63 -43.17 -7.96
C VAL A 849 -13.45 -43.72 -7.17
N LEU A 850 -13.07 -43.04 -6.10
CA LEU A 850 -12.09 -43.53 -5.13
C LEU A 850 -12.81 -43.83 -3.80
N VAL A 851 -12.74 -45.08 -3.36
CA VAL A 851 -13.19 -45.51 -2.03
C VAL A 851 -11.94 -45.83 -1.21
N GLY A 852 -11.61 -44.95 -0.27
CA GLY A 852 -10.39 -45.01 0.52
C GLY A 852 -10.61 -45.47 1.95
N CYS A 853 -9.55 -45.41 2.78
CA CYS A 853 -9.60 -45.83 4.19
C CYS A 853 -10.55 -44.99 5.06
N ASP A 854 -11.00 -43.82 4.58
CA ASP A 854 -11.99 -42.98 5.26
C ASP A 854 -13.46 -43.40 4.98
N TRP A 855 -13.67 -44.47 4.19
CA TRP A 855 -15.01 -44.95 3.85
C TRP A 855 -15.77 -45.45 5.08
N LYS A 856 -16.98 -44.90 5.27
CA LYS A 856 -17.87 -45.23 6.40
C LYS A 856 -19.17 -45.92 5.96
N GLY A 857 -19.36 -46.11 4.65
CA GLY A 857 -20.62 -46.60 4.08
C GLY A 857 -20.85 -48.10 4.19
N GLY A 858 -19.81 -48.90 4.43
CA GLY A 858 -19.85 -50.36 4.39
C GLY A 858 -20.35 -50.92 3.06
N ASP A 859 -20.65 -52.23 3.02
CA ASP A 859 -21.06 -52.96 1.80
C ASP A 859 -22.40 -52.47 1.24
N LYS A 860 -23.39 -52.23 2.12
CA LYS A 860 -24.75 -51.82 1.70
C LYS A 860 -24.71 -50.51 0.91
N THR A 861 -23.90 -49.56 1.35
CA THR A 861 -23.81 -48.26 0.67
C THR A 861 -22.80 -48.27 -0.47
N PHE A 862 -21.83 -49.19 -0.45
CA PHE A 862 -20.94 -49.41 -1.58
C PHE A 862 -21.73 -49.79 -2.84
N MET A 863 -22.80 -50.59 -2.68
CA MET A 863 -23.71 -50.93 -3.78
C MET A 863 -24.48 -49.73 -4.37
N THR A 864 -24.46 -48.53 -3.75
CA THR A 864 -25.03 -47.32 -4.35
C THR A 864 -24.28 -46.91 -5.63
N LEU A 865 -23.04 -47.35 -5.82
CA LEU A 865 -22.25 -47.09 -7.04
C LEU A 865 -22.93 -47.56 -8.33
N LYS A 866 -23.78 -48.59 -8.26
CA LYS A 866 -24.57 -49.05 -9.42
C LYS A 866 -25.56 -48.03 -9.97
N LYS A 867 -25.94 -47.06 -9.13
CA LYS A 867 -26.80 -45.94 -9.55
C LYS A 867 -26.03 -44.90 -10.37
N MET A 868 -24.73 -45.15 -10.64
CA MET A 868 -23.85 -44.35 -11.50
C MET A 868 -23.47 -45.14 -12.76
N PRO A 869 -24.40 -45.41 -13.70
CA PRO A 869 -24.09 -46.17 -14.93
C PRO A 869 -22.94 -45.59 -15.76
N SER A 870 -22.67 -44.29 -15.61
CA SER A 870 -21.53 -43.62 -16.24
C SER A 870 -20.17 -43.95 -15.60
N LEU A 871 -20.11 -44.55 -14.41
CA LEU A 871 -18.88 -44.91 -13.71
C LEU A 871 -18.08 -45.97 -14.48
N LYS A 872 -16.87 -45.62 -14.92
CA LYS A 872 -15.98 -46.55 -15.67
C LYS A 872 -14.83 -47.14 -14.87
N THR A 873 -14.35 -46.46 -13.83
CA THR A 873 -13.26 -46.98 -12.99
C THR A 873 -13.59 -46.79 -11.52
N LEU A 874 -13.29 -47.80 -10.71
CA LEU A 874 -13.37 -47.75 -9.26
C LEU A 874 -12.01 -48.06 -8.67
N LEU A 875 -11.47 -47.13 -7.89
CA LEU A 875 -10.23 -47.31 -7.16
C LEU A 875 -10.60 -47.67 -5.72
N LEU A 876 -10.28 -48.89 -5.31
CA LEU A 876 -10.69 -49.44 -4.02
C LEU A 876 -9.46 -49.71 -3.14
N ALA A 877 -9.42 -49.12 -1.95
CA ALA A 877 -8.38 -49.43 -0.98
C ALA A 877 -8.67 -50.74 -0.25
N GLY A 878 -7.66 -51.56 -0.02
CA GLY A 878 -7.80 -52.84 0.70
C GLY A 878 -8.25 -52.66 2.15
N ASP A 879 -8.03 -51.48 2.73
CA ASP A 879 -8.45 -51.13 4.09
C ASP A 879 -9.73 -50.28 4.16
N CYS A 880 -10.52 -50.20 3.08
CA CYS A 880 -11.75 -49.39 3.06
C CYS A 880 -12.97 -50.04 3.76
N GLY A 881 -12.86 -51.28 4.24
CA GLY A 881 -13.95 -51.98 4.94
C GLY A 881 -15.12 -52.42 4.04
N VAL A 882 -14.88 -52.58 2.73
CA VAL A 882 -15.82 -53.19 1.77
C VAL A 882 -15.42 -54.65 1.54
N SER A 883 -16.37 -55.58 1.66
CA SER A 883 -16.12 -57.02 1.47
C SER A 883 -15.91 -57.39 0.00
N SER A 884 -15.16 -58.47 -0.26
CA SER A 884 -14.99 -59.01 -1.60
C SER A 884 -16.32 -59.39 -2.26
N GLY A 885 -17.28 -59.92 -1.49
CA GLY A 885 -18.62 -60.27 -2.00
C GLY A 885 -19.40 -59.05 -2.50
N ALA A 886 -19.26 -57.89 -1.85
CA ALA A 886 -19.87 -56.65 -2.34
C ALA A 886 -19.21 -56.14 -3.63
N VAL A 887 -17.89 -56.32 -3.77
CA VAL A 887 -17.13 -55.97 -4.98
C VAL A 887 -17.54 -56.86 -6.16
N GLU A 888 -17.57 -58.17 -5.96
CA GLU A 888 -17.99 -59.14 -6.99
C GLU A 888 -19.42 -58.88 -7.45
N LYS A 889 -20.32 -58.60 -6.51
CA LYS A 889 -21.71 -58.25 -6.82
C LYS A 889 -21.80 -56.95 -7.62
N LEU A 890 -21.04 -55.92 -7.26
CA LEU A 890 -21.02 -54.66 -8.02
C LEU A 890 -20.46 -54.87 -9.44
N GLN A 891 -19.40 -55.67 -9.59
CA GLN A 891 -18.82 -56.01 -10.89
C GLN A 891 -19.80 -56.79 -11.78
N ALA A 892 -20.57 -57.71 -11.20
CA ALA A 892 -21.60 -58.45 -11.92
C ALA A 892 -22.75 -57.55 -12.40
N GLU A 893 -23.15 -56.58 -11.57
CA GLU A 893 -24.18 -55.60 -11.93
C GLU A 893 -23.66 -54.49 -12.86
N MET A 894 -22.34 -54.29 -12.95
CA MET A 894 -21.67 -53.30 -13.81
C MET A 894 -20.48 -53.93 -14.56
N PRO A 895 -20.72 -54.76 -15.59
CA PRO A 895 -19.66 -55.54 -16.24
C PRO A 895 -18.56 -54.68 -16.88
N ASP A 896 -18.89 -53.47 -17.31
CA ASP A 896 -17.95 -52.51 -17.91
C ASP A 896 -17.12 -51.72 -16.87
N LEU A 897 -17.37 -51.92 -15.57
CA LEU A 897 -16.65 -51.22 -14.51
C LEU A 897 -15.26 -51.81 -14.33
N THR A 898 -14.21 -50.99 -14.47
CA THR A 898 -12.86 -51.41 -14.12
C THR A 898 -12.60 -51.18 -12.64
N ILE A 899 -12.56 -52.23 -11.83
CA ILE A 899 -12.19 -52.12 -10.40
C ILE A 899 -10.68 -52.36 -10.25
N THR A 900 -9.97 -51.40 -9.66
CA THR A 900 -8.56 -51.52 -9.32
C THR A 900 -8.38 -51.47 -7.82
N HIS A 901 -7.82 -52.54 -7.26
CA HIS A 901 -7.51 -52.64 -5.84
C HIS A 901 -6.12 -52.06 -5.53
N PHE A 902 -6.00 -51.43 -4.36
CA PHE A 902 -4.74 -50.89 -3.86
C PHE A 902 -4.56 -51.26 -2.40
N ASP A 903 -3.33 -51.55 -1.97
CA ASP A 903 -3.04 -51.93 -0.57
C ASP A 903 -3.55 -50.90 0.44
N ARG A 904 -3.47 -49.61 0.11
CA ARG A 904 -3.96 -48.49 0.93
C ARG A 904 -4.04 -47.20 0.14
N THR A 905 -5.04 -46.35 0.41
CA THR A 905 -5.08 -44.97 -0.09
C THR A 905 -4.94 -43.95 1.05
N PRO A 906 -4.18 -42.84 0.85
CA PRO A 906 -4.18 -41.68 1.75
C PRO A 906 -5.57 -41.25 2.16
N SER A 907 -5.72 -40.74 3.38
CA SER A 907 -6.95 -40.05 3.80
C SER A 907 -7.24 -38.92 2.80
N VAL A 908 -8.40 -38.99 2.17
CA VAL A 908 -8.78 -38.02 1.12
C VAL A 908 -9.28 -36.72 1.74
N HIS A 909 -9.68 -36.78 3.01
CA HIS A 909 -10.07 -35.67 3.87
C HIS A 909 -8.93 -35.16 4.78
N GLY A 910 -7.74 -35.75 4.70
CA GLY A 910 -6.57 -35.35 5.48
C GLY A 910 -6.27 -33.86 5.33
N GLY A 911 -6.09 -33.18 6.47
CA GLY A 911 -5.78 -31.75 6.48
C GLY A 911 -4.48 -31.43 5.75
N ALA A 912 -4.32 -30.18 5.31
CA ALA A 912 -3.00 -29.72 4.90
C ALA A 912 -2.07 -29.76 6.11
N CYS A 913 -0.99 -30.55 6.04
CA CYS A 913 -0.01 -30.69 7.11
C CYS A 913 1.36 -30.25 6.63
N SER A 914 2.25 -29.85 7.55
CA SER A 914 3.60 -29.48 7.22
C SER A 914 4.60 -30.52 7.72
N PHE A 915 5.24 -31.18 6.76
CA PHE A 915 6.06 -32.34 7.01
C PHE A 915 7.54 -32.06 6.68
N THR A 916 8.49 -32.56 7.50
CA THR A 916 9.94 -32.34 7.30
C THR A 916 10.70 -33.66 7.09
N PHE A 917 11.33 -33.80 5.92
CA PHE A 917 12.25 -34.89 5.59
C PHE A 917 13.66 -34.52 6.06
N GLY A 918 14.35 -35.42 6.76
CA GLY A 918 15.76 -35.29 7.11
C GLY A 918 16.55 -36.51 6.66
N ASN A 919 17.70 -36.33 6.01
CA ASN A 919 18.58 -37.43 5.63
C ASN A 919 19.69 -37.61 6.67
N ARG A 920 19.59 -38.65 7.50
CA ARG A 920 20.65 -39.06 8.45
C ARG A 920 21.49 -40.22 7.94
N THR A 921 21.32 -40.59 6.69
CA THR A 921 22.21 -41.56 6.05
C THR A 921 23.52 -40.87 5.67
N GLY A 922 24.62 -41.62 5.59
CA GLY A 922 25.90 -41.13 5.10
C GLY A 922 25.97 -40.98 3.57
N LYS A 923 24.85 -41.14 2.86
CA LYS A 923 24.77 -41.12 1.39
C LYS A 923 23.63 -40.22 0.92
N GLU A 924 23.67 -39.79 -0.33
CA GLU A 924 22.54 -39.05 -0.91
C GLU A 924 21.35 -39.97 -1.12
N VAL A 925 20.15 -39.44 -0.86
CA VAL A 925 18.90 -40.20 -0.90
C VAL A 925 17.92 -39.55 -1.86
N ALA A 926 17.34 -40.35 -2.76
CA ALA A 926 16.19 -39.96 -3.55
C ALA A 926 14.91 -40.29 -2.76
N VAL A 927 14.07 -39.28 -2.56
CA VAL A 927 12.76 -39.43 -1.94
C VAL A 927 11.72 -39.42 -3.04
N PHE A 928 10.89 -40.45 -3.07
CA PHE A 928 9.79 -40.63 -4.00
C PHE A 928 8.47 -40.48 -3.27
N TRP A 929 7.53 -39.80 -3.91
CA TRP A 929 6.13 -39.90 -3.55
C TRP A 929 5.56 -41.16 -4.20
N VAL A 930 4.97 -42.04 -3.40
CA VAL A 930 4.29 -43.23 -3.90
C VAL A 930 2.89 -42.83 -4.33
N ARG A 931 2.62 -42.89 -5.63
CA ARG A 931 1.27 -42.68 -6.16
C ARG A 931 0.35 -43.83 -5.73
N TYR A 932 -0.96 -43.60 -5.81
CA TYR A 932 -1.96 -44.62 -5.46
C TYR A 932 -1.75 -45.94 -6.24
N THR A 933 -1.27 -45.84 -7.49
CA THR A 933 -0.95 -46.98 -8.35
C THR A 933 0.32 -47.74 -7.98
N GLY A 934 0.98 -47.38 -6.86
CA GLY A 934 2.29 -47.90 -6.49
C GLY A 934 3.47 -47.30 -7.27
N HIS A 935 3.20 -46.51 -8.32
CA HIS A 935 4.27 -45.88 -9.10
C HIS A 935 5.02 -44.82 -8.28
N LEU A 936 6.34 -44.90 -8.30
CA LEU A 936 7.22 -43.92 -7.67
C LEU A 936 7.33 -42.66 -8.53
N HIS A 937 7.07 -41.51 -7.92
CA HIS A 937 7.34 -40.21 -8.54
C HIS A 937 8.44 -39.50 -7.78
N LEU A 938 9.56 -39.21 -8.44
CA LEU A 938 10.68 -38.53 -7.80
C LEU A 938 10.20 -37.21 -7.22
N TYR A 939 10.39 -37.05 -5.91
CA TYR A 939 9.92 -35.88 -5.18
C TYR A 939 11.08 -34.92 -4.91
N CYS A 940 12.19 -35.42 -4.36
CA CYS A 940 13.43 -34.66 -4.20
C CYS A 940 14.64 -35.55 -3.93
N ASN A 941 15.83 -35.02 -4.14
CA ASN A 941 17.08 -35.60 -3.65
C ASN A 941 17.55 -34.85 -2.40
N LEU A 942 18.02 -35.61 -1.40
CA LEU A 942 18.51 -35.09 -0.13
C LEU A 942 19.95 -35.55 0.08
N LYS A 943 20.88 -34.61 0.14
CA LYS A 943 22.29 -34.85 0.52
C LYS A 943 22.39 -35.32 1.98
N PRO A 944 23.49 -36.01 2.38
CA PRO A 944 23.74 -36.36 3.78
C PRO A 944 23.60 -35.13 4.70
N GLY A 945 22.84 -35.27 5.80
CA GLY A 945 22.55 -34.19 6.74
C GLY A 945 21.49 -33.16 6.27
N GLY A 946 21.04 -33.24 5.02
CA GLY A 946 20.06 -32.31 4.44
C GLY A 946 18.67 -32.45 5.07
N LYS A 947 17.95 -31.32 5.21
CA LYS A 947 16.56 -31.27 5.65
C LYS A 947 15.69 -30.47 4.69
N MET A 948 14.45 -30.91 4.47
CA MET A 948 13.48 -30.21 3.63
C MET A 948 12.09 -30.24 4.29
N LYS A 949 11.49 -29.06 4.48
CA LYS A 949 10.11 -28.91 4.97
C LYS A 949 9.16 -28.59 3.82
N ARG A 950 8.04 -29.30 3.71
CA ARG A 950 7.01 -29.11 2.66
C ARG A 950 5.61 -29.16 3.24
N GLY A 951 4.66 -28.54 2.54
CA GLY A 951 3.23 -28.68 2.82
C GLY A 951 2.67 -29.81 1.97
N ILE A 952 1.96 -30.75 2.58
CA ILE A 952 1.37 -31.91 1.93
C ILE A 952 -0.02 -32.19 2.52
N ARG A 953 -0.73 -33.24 2.09
CA ARG A 953 -1.91 -33.76 2.80
C ARG A 953 -1.57 -34.97 3.65
N GLU A 954 -2.21 -35.08 4.81
CA GLU A 954 -2.11 -36.27 5.66
C GLU A 954 -2.45 -37.54 4.88
N GLY A 955 -1.73 -38.63 5.15
CA GLY A 955 -1.90 -39.93 4.53
C GLY A 955 -1.01 -40.22 3.32
N TYR A 956 -0.34 -39.23 2.71
CA TYR A 956 0.58 -39.53 1.61
C TYR A 956 1.77 -40.38 2.04
N ARG A 957 2.11 -41.39 1.22
CA ARG A 957 3.24 -42.29 1.41
C ARG A 957 4.47 -41.82 0.64
N PHE A 958 5.61 -41.88 1.30
CA PHE A 958 6.91 -41.61 0.71
C PHE A 958 7.84 -42.79 0.92
N GLU A 959 8.72 -42.98 -0.05
CA GLU A 959 9.78 -43.97 0.01
C GLU A 959 11.11 -43.32 -0.30
N ALA A 960 12.11 -43.70 0.48
CA ALA A 960 13.47 -43.22 0.33
C ALA A 960 14.33 -44.34 -0.26
N TYR A 961 15.24 -43.98 -1.15
CA TYR A 961 16.22 -44.88 -1.78
C TYR A 961 17.58 -44.22 -1.81
N TYR A 962 18.66 -45.00 -1.73
CA TYR A 962 19.98 -44.45 -2.03
C TYR A 962 20.03 -43.99 -3.48
N LEU A 963 20.48 -42.76 -3.71
CA LEU A 963 20.62 -42.24 -5.06
C LEU A 963 21.71 -43.03 -5.80
N ARG A 964 21.35 -43.66 -6.90
CA ARG A 964 22.24 -44.46 -7.75
C ARG A 964 22.51 -43.71 -9.06
N LYS A 965 23.78 -43.59 -9.45
CA LYS A 965 24.19 -42.86 -10.68
C LYS A 965 23.76 -43.58 -11.95
N ASP A 966 23.62 -44.90 -11.87
CA ASP A 966 23.14 -45.79 -12.94
C ASP A 966 21.62 -45.72 -13.15
N TYR A 967 20.88 -45.11 -12.21
CA TYR A 967 19.41 -45.03 -12.30
C TYR A 967 19.03 -43.64 -12.82
N THR A 968 18.45 -43.60 -14.01
CA THR A 968 18.08 -42.35 -14.67
C THR A 968 16.58 -42.11 -14.67
N ARG A 969 15.78 -43.14 -14.38
CA ARG A 969 14.32 -43.07 -14.36
C ARG A 969 13.74 -43.63 -13.04
N PRO A 970 12.55 -43.15 -12.59
CA PRO A 970 11.90 -43.68 -11.40
C PRO A 970 11.63 -45.19 -11.44
N GLU A 971 11.43 -45.75 -12.63
CA GLU A 971 11.15 -47.18 -12.81
C GLU A 971 12.33 -48.07 -12.42
N ASP A 972 13.56 -47.55 -12.54
CA ASP A 972 14.77 -48.25 -12.12
C ASP A 972 14.73 -48.54 -10.61
N TYR A 973 14.12 -47.63 -9.82
CA TYR A 973 13.97 -47.77 -8.38
C TYR A 973 12.86 -48.74 -7.96
N ASN A 974 11.87 -49.03 -8.81
CA ASN A 974 10.77 -49.95 -8.48
C ASN A 974 11.25 -51.37 -8.17
N ARG A 975 12.41 -51.78 -8.72
CA ARG A 975 13.02 -53.11 -8.48
C ARG A 975 13.90 -53.16 -7.24
N SER A 976 14.14 -52.01 -6.59
CA SER A 976 14.99 -51.91 -5.40
C SER A 976 14.15 -51.86 -4.12
N LYS A 977 14.70 -52.33 -3.00
CA LYS A 977 14.05 -52.19 -1.69
C LYS A 977 14.25 -50.76 -1.16
N PRO A 978 13.19 -50.05 -0.73
CA PRO A 978 13.34 -48.73 -0.13
C PRO A 978 14.09 -48.83 1.20
N ILE A 979 14.96 -47.86 1.47
CA ILE A 979 15.69 -47.76 2.73
C ILE A 979 14.78 -47.33 3.89
N SER A 980 13.73 -46.59 3.59
CA SER A 980 12.74 -46.17 4.58
C SER A 980 11.42 -45.85 3.90
N ARG A 981 10.32 -46.07 4.61
CA ARG A 981 8.96 -45.74 4.20
C ARG A 981 8.33 -44.82 5.24
N PHE A 982 7.49 -43.91 4.79
CA PHE A 982 6.84 -42.96 5.68
C PHE A 982 5.45 -42.60 5.21
N VAL A 983 4.55 -42.34 6.17
CA VAL A 983 3.19 -41.85 5.91
C VAL A 983 3.01 -40.56 6.68
N ALA A 984 2.68 -39.47 5.99
CA ALA A 984 2.53 -38.16 6.63
C ALA A 984 1.32 -38.10 7.55
N LYS A 985 1.51 -37.62 8.78
CA LYS A 985 0.45 -37.37 9.76
C LYS A 985 0.80 -36.13 10.61
N GLY A 986 -0.05 -35.12 10.68
CA GLY A 986 0.23 -33.86 11.38
C GLY A 986 1.54 -33.20 10.95
N ASP A 987 2.11 -32.37 11.83
CA ASP A 987 3.41 -31.71 11.62
C ASP A 987 4.60 -32.64 11.96
N SER A 988 4.62 -33.83 11.34
CA SER A 988 5.61 -34.87 11.61
C SER A 988 6.99 -34.58 10.97
N ILE A 989 8.01 -35.27 11.51
CA ILE A 989 9.39 -35.26 10.99
C ILE A 989 9.79 -36.70 10.67
N TRP A 990 10.26 -36.95 9.46
CA TRP A 990 10.79 -38.25 9.01
C TRP A 990 12.29 -38.11 8.84
N GLU A 991 13.02 -38.74 9.75
CA GLU A 991 14.46 -38.85 9.69
C GLU A 991 14.81 -40.18 8.99
N ILE A 992 15.29 -40.11 7.75
CA ILE A 992 15.68 -41.26 6.95
C ILE A 992 17.02 -41.77 7.48
N LYS A 993 17.01 -42.98 8.01
CA LYS A 993 18.17 -43.67 8.61
C LYS A 993 18.65 -44.83 7.74
N PRO A 994 19.89 -45.32 7.93
CA PRO A 994 20.36 -46.55 7.29
C PRO A 994 19.45 -47.75 7.64
N PRO A 995 19.35 -48.76 6.76
CA PRO A 995 18.55 -49.97 7.04
C PRO A 995 18.96 -50.63 8.37
N GLY A 996 17.98 -50.92 9.23
CA GLY A 996 18.19 -51.56 10.54
C GLY A 996 18.27 -50.64 11.78
N LYS A 997 17.91 -49.35 11.67
CA LYS A 997 17.96 -48.34 12.77
C LYS A 997 16.78 -47.38 12.84
#